data_AF-A0A401R7Z3-F1
#
_entry.id   AF-A0A401R7Z3-F1
#
_cell.length_a   1.000
_cell.length_b   1.000
_cell.length_c   1.000
_cell.angle_alpha   90.00
_cell.angle_beta   90.00
_cell.angle_gamma   90.00
#
_symmetry.space_group_name_H-M   'P 1'
#
loop_
_entity.id
_entity.type
_entity.pdbx_description
1 polymer ?
#
loop_
_entity_poly.entity_id
_entity_poly.type
_entity_poly.pdbx_seq_one_letter_code
_entity_poly.pdbx_strand_id
1 'polypeptide(L)'
;MTVRTSGNVPGVPETTAAVSDPCAMLGTVESRPISPVFVGRAPELTELGDALARAGASREPQALLIGGEAGVGKTRLIEEFCETARGSGAQVALGGCIEIGSEGLPFAPFSSILHTLNAHLRDELAAAVAGQEGELARILPELGETAGEIRDEEIGRARLFELTARLLERLAAHRTLVIVVEDLHWADRSTRELLAYLLRALHDAGIVLIATYRSDDIHRRHPLRPFLAEIDRMRTVRRIELGRFNRDEVRSQIAGIRGSEPAEDTVDRVFKRSEGNAFFVEELARGLADGCLYGLSDPLRDLLLVRVEALPEDAQRVVRIAAEAGSTVEHELLAAVCQMPEDDLIEALRAAVGSNTLVPTQDGTGYRFRHALVREAVVDDLLPGERTRLNRRYAQALEADPGLVRAEVGATRLASYWYKAHDAAKALPAVLAASVQARRRHAYAEQLRLLDRALELWDDAPPEVRRGVRPLDYAEGYPACGCDDDALRFLDLLAEIAVAARLSGDSERAFMITKRALRRLRTENDPLRTAWFLMQRSRLCQGTGRGDGWEDLGRAQELMRGLPPSSVHATVTAAVASWQMLHEPGPGTFTTAERAVELARLVGDEEAELNSRVTLAGLSVDAGDVEAGLTEFRTALDRAVERGYFAVIGRGHVNLPGTLEGVGRSREAVEVTDQGTELTTRYGLKNSTSWVLSNRSESLQSLGRWPEAGQAATEARRLAQNSLALALAASRLTVLALDTGDLTAAERELAFAQEHYGTHDPQPQHALPMVRHALRLAARQGRILDARTLLVRSALDAGFAPGLHRYAWPLLWSAVTAEADARGLPAADPGRPEILARIRDAAKRLARLSPVWDAYGTAVEAELRRAEGRDSPDAWAEAVAAFTPVERPHELAWCCRRWAESLLHGTERATAGLDGRTPREVAVLLLGQAHTAAVDLGARPLVGELELLAQRARIPLAGRPAPGTARAAAGAPPPAPAESLGLTPRERDVLRLVADGRSNRQIADTLFISPKTASVHVSNILAKLGVSGRGEAGAVAHRLRLFAEPAPEKDPAPTA
;
A
#
# COMPACT_ATOMS: atom_id res chain seq x y z
N MET A 1 -0.88 68.77 -8.65
CA MET A 1 -1.30 69.74 -9.68
C MET A 1 -2.78 69.53 -9.93
N THR A 2 -3.55 70.56 -9.57
CA THR A 2 -4.90 70.96 -10.01
C THR A 2 -5.25 70.46 -11.43
N VAL A 3 -6.49 70.09 -11.76
CA VAL A 3 -7.64 71.01 -11.94
C VAL A 3 -8.97 70.24 -11.85
N ARG A 4 -9.91 70.81 -11.08
CA ARG A 4 -11.37 70.59 -11.16
C ARG A 4 -11.96 71.57 -12.17
N THR A 5 -12.97 71.15 -12.93
CA THR A 5 -14.00 72.05 -13.48
C THR A 5 -15.39 71.44 -13.32
N SER A 6 -16.31 72.29 -12.90
CA SER A 6 -17.71 72.05 -12.56
C SER A 6 -18.58 72.98 -13.41
N GLY A 7 -19.74 72.53 -13.87
CA GLY A 7 -20.76 73.32 -14.58
C GLY A 7 -22.17 72.73 -14.38
N ASN A 8 -23.14 73.63 -14.10
CA ASN A 8 -24.52 73.45 -13.58
C ASN A 8 -25.59 72.87 -14.56
N VAL A 9 -26.42 71.89 -14.09
CA VAL A 9 -27.90 71.87 -13.78
C VAL A 9 -28.90 72.70 -14.65
N PRO A 10 -30.20 72.35 -14.98
CA PRO A 10 -31.21 71.44 -14.31
C PRO A 10 -32.23 70.57 -15.15
N GLY A 11 -32.85 69.58 -14.47
CA GLY A 11 -34.26 69.04 -14.60
C GLY A 11 -34.60 68.16 -15.81
N VAL A 12 -35.22 66.96 -15.76
CA VAL A 12 -36.48 66.45 -15.13
C VAL A 12 -36.53 64.90 -15.39
N PRO A 13 -37.48 64.10 -14.86
CA PRO A 13 -37.63 63.49 -13.54
C PRO A 13 -37.11 62.02 -13.45
N GLU A 14 -37.12 61.45 -12.24
CA GLU A 14 -36.75 60.06 -11.92
C GLU A 14 -37.65 59.01 -12.60
N THR A 15 -37.02 58.13 -13.38
CA THR A 15 -37.48 56.74 -13.58
C THR A 15 -36.30 55.83 -13.30
N THR A 16 -36.32 55.20 -12.12
CA THR A 16 -35.39 54.15 -11.70
C THR A 16 -35.58 52.92 -12.59
N ALA A 17 -34.80 52.83 -13.67
CA ALA A 17 -34.53 51.57 -14.35
C ALA A 17 -33.47 50.82 -13.53
N ALA A 18 -33.89 49.76 -12.84
CA ALA A 18 -33.00 48.82 -12.20
C ALA A 18 -32.10 48.19 -13.29
N VAL A 19 -30.78 48.37 -13.12
CA VAL A 19 -29.77 47.62 -13.87
C VAL A 19 -29.88 46.16 -13.42
N SER A 20 -30.38 45.31 -14.30
CA SER A 20 -30.42 43.87 -14.11
C SER A 20 -28.99 43.31 -14.11
N ASP A 21 -28.58 42.84 -12.95
CA ASP A 21 -27.31 42.15 -12.69
C ASP A 21 -27.22 40.85 -13.51
N PRO A 22 -26.16 40.60 -14.30
CA PRO A 22 -26.00 39.36 -15.09
C PRO A 22 -25.61 38.10 -14.27
N CYS A 23 -25.43 38.22 -12.94
CA CYS A 23 -25.02 37.11 -12.07
C CYS A 23 -26.22 36.51 -11.30
N ALA A 24 -27.14 35.88 -12.02
CA ALA A 24 -28.23 35.09 -11.42
C ALA A 24 -28.72 33.97 -12.36
N MET A 25 -27.85 33.06 -12.81
CA MET A 25 -28.25 31.97 -13.73
C MET A 25 -27.47 30.65 -13.51
N LEU A 26 -27.22 30.27 -12.25
CA LEU A 26 -26.75 28.90 -11.93
C LEU A 26 -27.68 28.33 -10.84
N GLY A 27 -28.90 28.04 -11.26
CA GLY A 27 -29.93 27.37 -10.46
C GLY A 27 -29.80 25.85 -10.55
N THR A 28 -30.32 25.22 -9.49
CA THR A 28 -30.47 23.80 -9.20
C THR A 28 -30.75 22.86 -10.37
N VAL A 29 -30.12 21.68 -10.30
CA VAL A 29 -30.49 20.47 -11.06
C VAL A 29 -31.88 20.04 -10.65
N GLU A 30 -32.90 20.50 -11.35
CA GLU A 30 -34.23 19.91 -11.28
C GLU A 30 -34.48 19.14 -12.58
N SER A 31 -34.36 17.81 -12.51
CA SER A 31 -35.16 16.99 -13.41
C SER A 31 -36.61 17.19 -12.96
N ARG A 32 -37.46 17.89 -13.73
CA ARG A 32 -38.88 17.98 -13.38
C ARG A 32 -39.48 16.58 -13.51
N PRO A 33 -39.83 15.90 -12.40
CA PRO A 33 -40.42 14.58 -12.52
C PRO A 33 -41.84 14.72 -13.08
N ILE A 34 -42.29 13.77 -13.91
CA ILE A 34 -43.69 13.78 -14.38
C ILE A 34 -44.62 13.46 -13.19
N SER A 35 -44.18 12.63 -12.23
CA SER A 35 -44.81 12.51 -10.92
C SER A 35 -44.22 13.55 -9.96
N PRO A 36 -44.97 14.59 -9.55
CA PRO A 36 -44.48 15.58 -8.58
C PRO A 36 -44.34 15.00 -7.16
N VAL A 37 -44.83 13.77 -6.91
CA VAL A 37 -44.82 13.13 -5.60
C VAL A 37 -43.73 12.05 -5.55
N PHE A 38 -42.89 12.10 -4.52
CA PHE A 38 -41.97 11.02 -4.17
C PHE A 38 -42.74 9.86 -3.51
N VAL A 39 -42.65 8.66 -4.09
CA VAL A 39 -43.48 7.51 -3.71
C VAL A 39 -42.60 6.36 -3.22
N GLY A 40 -42.99 5.76 -2.09
CA GLY A 40 -42.27 4.65 -1.48
C GLY A 40 -40.91 5.06 -0.88
N ARG A 41 -40.04 4.07 -0.65
CA ARG A 41 -38.62 4.26 -0.26
C ARG A 41 -38.33 4.92 1.09
N ALA A 42 -39.32 4.98 1.99
CA ALA A 42 -39.13 5.54 3.34
C ALA A 42 -38.02 4.83 4.15
N PRO A 43 -37.89 3.48 4.13
CA PRO A 43 -36.78 2.80 4.81
C PRO A 43 -35.41 3.21 4.26
N GLU A 44 -35.26 3.28 2.94
CA GLU A 44 -33.99 3.62 2.28
C GLU A 44 -33.61 5.09 2.50
N LEU A 45 -34.56 6.02 2.47
CA LEU A 45 -34.33 7.41 2.88
C LEU A 45 -33.92 7.55 4.34
N THR A 46 -34.53 6.76 5.23
CA THR A 46 -34.18 6.75 6.66
C THR A 46 -32.73 6.29 6.84
N GLU A 47 -32.30 5.24 6.14
CA GLU A 47 -30.93 4.75 6.22
C GLU A 47 -29.89 5.77 5.70
N LEU A 48 -30.21 6.47 4.62
CA LEU A 48 -29.38 7.57 4.10
C LEU A 48 -29.31 8.74 5.09
N GLY A 49 -30.44 9.11 5.71
CA GLY A 49 -30.51 10.13 6.76
C GLY A 49 -29.70 9.76 8.00
N ASP A 50 -29.77 8.51 8.44
CA ASP A 50 -28.99 8.00 9.57
C ASP A 50 -27.48 8.04 9.28
N ALA A 51 -27.08 7.76 8.03
CA ALA A 51 -25.70 7.91 7.61
C ALA A 51 -25.25 9.37 7.65
N LEU A 52 -26.05 10.30 7.13
CA LEU A 52 -25.77 11.73 7.21
C LEU A 52 -25.59 12.20 8.66
N ALA A 53 -26.47 11.77 9.56
CA ALA A 53 -26.40 12.10 10.98
C ALA A 53 -25.12 11.58 11.65
N ARG A 54 -24.71 10.33 11.36
CA ARG A 54 -23.45 9.77 11.87
C ARG A 54 -22.23 10.55 11.34
N ALA A 55 -22.17 10.80 10.04
CA ALA A 55 -21.07 11.57 9.44
C ALA A 55 -20.96 12.98 10.05
N GLY A 56 -22.08 13.65 10.34
CA GLY A 56 -22.08 14.96 10.99
C GLY A 56 -21.68 14.93 12.47
N ALA A 57 -22.18 13.96 13.24
CA ALA A 57 -22.01 13.92 14.69
C ALA A 57 -20.70 13.26 15.15
N SER A 58 -20.36 12.09 14.61
CA SER A 58 -19.16 11.33 15.00
C SER A 58 -17.95 11.59 14.10
N ARG A 59 -18.12 12.35 13.00
CA ARG A 59 -17.10 12.53 11.95
C ARG A 59 -16.55 11.21 11.42
N GLU A 60 -17.39 10.18 11.44
CA GLU A 60 -17.07 8.88 10.88
C GLU A 60 -17.51 8.85 9.40
N PRO A 61 -16.58 8.62 8.45
CA PRO A 61 -16.93 8.48 7.05
C PRO A 61 -17.97 7.37 6.85
N GLN A 62 -19.03 7.68 6.11
CA GLN A 62 -20.07 6.72 5.75
C GLN A 62 -19.97 6.40 4.26
N ALA A 63 -20.04 5.11 3.92
CA ALA A 63 -20.05 4.66 2.54
C ALA A 63 -21.30 3.84 2.25
N LEU A 64 -22.08 4.24 1.24
CA LEU A 64 -23.28 3.53 0.81
C LEU A 64 -23.22 3.18 -0.67
N LEU A 65 -23.63 1.96 -0.97
CA LEU A 65 -23.71 1.44 -2.32
C LEU A 65 -25.18 1.09 -2.62
N ILE A 66 -25.75 1.76 -3.61
CA ILE A 66 -27.16 1.60 -3.99
C ILE A 66 -27.25 0.81 -5.30
N GLY A 67 -27.66 -0.44 -5.19
CA GLY A 67 -27.96 -1.33 -6.32
C GLY A 67 -29.44 -1.33 -6.65
N GLY A 68 -29.77 -1.62 -7.90
CA GLY A 68 -31.15 -1.84 -8.33
C GLY A 68 -31.26 -1.85 -9.84
N GLU A 69 -32.37 -2.37 -10.37
CA GLU A 69 -32.59 -2.46 -11.82
C GLU A 69 -32.64 -1.08 -12.49
N ALA A 70 -32.38 -1.03 -13.80
CA ALA A 70 -32.58 0.17 -14.60
C ALA A 70 -34.02 0.70 -14.44
N GLY A 71 -34.19 2.00 -14.21
CA GLY A 71 -35.51 2.62 -14.07
C GLY A 71 -36.22 2.40 -12.71
N VAL A 72 -35.62 1.70 -11.75
CA VAL A 72 -36.27 1.40 -10.45
C VAL A 72 -36.43 2.61 -9.49
N GLY A 73 -35.80 3.75 -9.81
CA GLY A 73 -35.89 5.00 -9.02
C GLY A 73 -34.63 5.40 -8.24
N LYS A 74 -33.45 4.83 -8.54
CA LYS A 74 -32.17 5.16 -7.87
C LYS A 74 -31.86 6.66 -7.86
N THR A 75 -31.81 7.29 -9.03
CA THR A 75 -31.50 8.72 -9.16
C THR A 75 -32.52 9.59 -8.42
N ARG A 76 -33.81 9.22 -8.46
CA ARG A 76 -34.87 9.96 -7.74
C ARG A 76 -34.69 9.89 -6.23
N LEU A 77 -34.29 8.73 -5.68
CA LEU A 77 -33.97 8.57 -4.26
C LEU A 77 -32.78 9.46 -3.85
N ILE A 78 -31.75 9.51 -4.70
CA ILE A 78 -30.57 10.36 -4.48
C ILE A 78 -30.93 11.83 -4.52
N GLU A 79 -31.73 12.28 -5.50
CA GLU A 79 -32.20 13.67 -5.60
C GLU A 79 -32.91 14.10 -4.30
N GLU A 80 -33.89 13.31 -3.85
CA GLU A 80 -34.66 13.57 -2.61
C GLU A 80 -33.76 13.64 -1.36
N PHE A 81 -32.82 12.69 -1.24
CA PHE A 81 -31.83 12.70 -0.16
C PHE A 81 -30.92 13.93 -0.22
N CYS A 82 -30.44 14.29 -1.42
CA CYS A 82 -29.55 15.44 -1.61
C CYS A 82 -30.24 16.76 -1.25
N GLU A 83 -31.52 16.93 -1.58
CA GLU A 83 -32.32 18.08 -1.15
C GLU A 83 -32.40 18.16 0.38
N THR A 84 -32.71 17.03 1.04
CA THR A 84 -32.74 16.93 2.51
C THR A 84 -31.37 17.25 3.14
N ALA A 85 -30.29 16.76 2.53
CA ALA A 85 -28.93 16.99 3.00
C ALA A 85 -28.50 18.46 2.89
N ARG A 86 -28.82 19.13 1.77
CA ARG A 86 -28.60 20.58 1.61
C ARG A 86 -29.39 21.38 2.63
N GLY A 87 -30.65 21.02 2.88
CA GLY A 87 -31.48 21.63 3.93
C GLY A 87 -30.90 21.48 5.35
N SER A 88 -30.10 20.45 5.57
CA SER A 88 -29.39 20.18 6.83
C SER A 88 -28.00 20.83 6.91
N GLY A 89 -27.60 21.63 5.90
CA GLY A 89 -26.32 22.34 5.86
C GLY A 89 -25.13 21.55 5.31
N ALA A 90 -25.35 20.36 4.72
CA ALA A 90 -24.29 19.59 4.09
C ALA A 90 -23.97 20.13 2.68
N GLN A 91 -22.69 20.04 2.27
CA GLN A 91 -22.29 20.37 0.91
C GLN A 91 -22.42 19.12 0.02
N VAL A 92 -23.26 19.19 -1.00
CA VAL A 92 -23.52 18.08 -1.91
C VAL A 92 -22.78 18.29 -3.23
N ALA A 93 -22.04 17.27 -3.68
CA ALA A 93 -21.43 17.23 -5.01
C ALA A 93 -21.71 15.87 -5.67
N LEU A 94 -22.16 15.91 -6.93
CA LEU A 94 -22.55 14.73 -7.69
C LEU A 94 -21.70 14.63 -8.95
N GLY A 95 -21.25 13.42 -9.27
CA GLY A 95 -20.53 13.10 -10.50
C GLY A 95 -21.08 11.82 -11.12
N GLY A 96 -21.48 11.90 -12.39
CA GLY A 96 -21.95 10.72 -13.14
C GLY A 96 -20.81 10.05 -13.89
N CYS A 97 -20.79 8.71 -13.87
CA CYS A 97 -20.00 7.95 -14.83
C CYS A 97 -20.60 8.10 -16.23
N ILE A 98 -19.78 8.43 -17.22
CA ILE A 98 -20.23 8.70 -18.58
C ILE A 98 -19.91 7.51 -19.47
N GLU A 99 -20.90 7.02 -20.22
CA GLU A 99 -20.67 6.03 -21.28
C GLU A 99 -20.04 6.73 -22.51
N ILE A 100 -18.71 6.68 -22.62
CA ILE A 100 -17.97 7.04 -23.83
C ILE A 100 -17.32 5.77 -24.38
N GLY A 101 -17.82 5.28 -25.50
CA GLY A 101 -17.39 3.97 -26.02
C GLY A 101 -17.72 2.84 -25.03
N SER A 102 -16.86 1.84 -24.89
CA SER A 102 -17.07 0.72 -23.97
C SER A 102 -16.76 1.05 -22.49
N GLU A 103 -16.12 2.17 -22.17
CA GLU A 103 -15.26 2.23 -20.98
C GLU A 103 -15.12 3.58 -20.26
N GLY A 104 -15.78 4.64 -20.73
CA GLY A 104 -15.86 5.92 -20.02
C GLY A 104 -14.59 6.77 -20.02
N LEU A 105 -14.67 7.96 -19.40
CA LEU A 105 -13.57 8.91 -19.31
C LEU A 105 -12.90 8.81 -17.92
N PRO A 106 -11.56 8.66 -17.84
CA PRO A 106 -10.86 8.54 -16.56
C PRO A 106 -11.21 9.67 -15.59
N PHE A 107 -11.56 9.29 -14.37
CA PHE A 107 -11.88 10.21 -13.26
C PHE A 107 -13.06 11.15 -13.51
N ALA A 108 -13.83 10.99 -14.59
CA ALA A 108 -14.94 11.89 -14.94
C ALA A 108 -15.91 12.24 -13.80
N PRO A 109 -16.41 11.28 -12.99
CA PRO A 109 -17.28 11.64 -11.87
C PRO A 109 -16.53 12.50 -10.84
N PHE A 110 -15.27 12.20 -10.56
CA PHE A 110 -14.46 12.96 -9.62
C PHE A 110 -14.09 14.36 -10.14
N SER A 111 -13.80 14.51 -11.43
CA SER A 111 -13.64 15.82 -12.06
C SER A 111 -14.89 16.68 -11.90
N SER A 112 -16.09 16.09 -12.12
CA SER A 112 -17.37 16.77 -11.96
C SER A 112 -17.66 17.16 -10.50
N ILE A 113 -17.35 16.25 -9.56
CA ILE A 113 -17.46 16.49 -8.11
C ILE A 113 -16.54 17.64 -7.70
N LEU A 114 -15.26 17.59 -8.09
CA LEU A 114 -14.28 18.61 -7.72
C LEU A 114 -14.59 19.96 -8.37
N HIS A 115 -15.10 19.99 -9.60
CA HIS A 115 -15.57 21.22 -10.24
C HIS A 115 -16.75 21.83 -9.46
N THR A 116 -17.72 21.01 -9.06
CA THR A 116 -18.85 21.45 -8.21
C THR A 116 -18.35 22.00 -6.87
N LEU A 117 -17.40 21.33 -6.23
CA LEU A 117 -16.80 21.81 -4.98
C LEU A 117 -16.00 23.10 -5.18
N ASN A 118 -15.25 23.23 -6.27
CA ASN A 118 -14.50 24.45 -6.61
C ASN A 118 -15.41 25.66 -6.81
N ALA A 119 -16.58 25.45 -7.42
CA ALA A 119 -17.56 26.51 -7.63
C ALA A 119 -18.15 27.04 -6.31
N HIS A 120 -18.37 26.16 -5.32
CA HIS A 120 -19.01 26.53 -4.05
C HIS A 120 -18.02 26.84 -2.92
N LEU A 121 -16.81 26.28 -2.96
CA LEU A 121 -15.80 26.29 -1.89
C LEU A 121 -14.44 26.81 -2.41
N ARG A 122 -14.44 27.76 -3.34
CA ARG A 122 -13.25 28.20 -4.09
C ARG A 122 -12.03 28.48 -3.20
N ASP A 123 -12.18 29.31 -2.17
CA ASP A 123 -11.06 29.74 -1.31
C ASP A 123 -10.53 28.58 -0.44
N GLU A 124 -11.43 27.72 0.02
CA GLU A 124 -11.09 26.57 0.87
C GLU A 124 -10.42 25.47 0.04
N LEU A 125 -10.88 25.27 -1.19
CA LEU A 125 -10.25 24.37 -2.14
C LEU A 125 -8.85 24.89 -2.50
N ALA A 126 -8.72 26.19 -2.83
CA ALA A 126 -7.43 26.82 -3.11
C ALA A 126 -6.43 26.65 -1.94
N ALA A 127 -6.88 26.88 -0.70
CA ALA A 127 -6.06 26.64 0.49
C ALA A 127 -5.71 25.15 0.69
N ALA A 128 -6.64 24.24 0.41
CA ALA A 128 -6.44 22.81 0.56
C ALA A 128 -5.48 22.22 -0.48
N VAL A 129 -5.40 22.79 -1.68
CA VAL A 129 -4.51 22.34 -2.77
C VAL A 129 -3.16 23.05 -2.81
N ALA A 130 -2.94 24.08 -1.98
CA ALA A 130 -1.73 24.90 -2.01
C ALA A 130 -0.43 24.08 -2.04
N GLY A 131 0.39 24.29 -3.08
CA GLY A 131 1.66 23.60 -3.33
C GLY A 131 1.52 22.19 -3.93
N GLN A 132 0.32 21.77 -4.32
CA GLN A 132 0.00 20.46 -4.92
C GLN A 132 -0.90 20.60 -6.17
N GLU A 133 -1.04 21.82 -6.70
CA GLU A 133 -1.93 22.19 -7.79
C GLU A 133 -1.64 21.38 -9.05
N GLY A 134 -0.36 21.23 -9.40
CA GLY A 134 0.07 20.53 -10.62
C GLY A 134 -0.25 19.04 -10.64
N GLU A 135 -0.36 18.37 -9.49
CA GLU A 135 -0.77 16.97 -9.42
C GLU A 135 -2.29 16.82 -9.47
N LEU A 136 -3.02 17.66 -8.73
CA LEU A 136 -4.49 17.65 -8.77
C LEU A 136 -5.07 18.17 -10.09
N ALA A 137 -4.29 18.95 -10.85
CA ALA A 137 -4.61 19.35 -12.23
C ALA A 137 -4.85 18.16 -13.17
N ARG A 138 -4.36 16.96 -12.82
CA ARG A 138 -4.63 15.72 -13.59
C ARG A 138 -6.10 15.29 -13.53
N ILE A 139 -6.83 15.64 -12.47
CA ILE A 139 -8.27 15.39 -12.31
C ILE A 139 -9.08 16.68 -12.55
N LEU A 140 -8.60 17.85 -12.10
CA LEU A 140 -9.25 19.14 -12.28
C LEU A 140 -8.29 20.15 -12.95
N PRO A 141 -8.25 20.22 -14.29
CA PRO A 141 -7.28 21.04 -15.03
C PRO A 141 -7.32 22.54 -14.70
N GLU A 142 -8.43 23.05 -14.16
CA GLU A 142 -8.60 24.45 -13.74
C GLU A 142 -7.65 24.88 -12.62
N LEU A 143 -7.01 23.93 -11.91
CA LEU A 143 -6.08 24.22 -10.83
C LEU A 143 -4.70 24.71 -11.32
N GLY A 144 -4.36 24.49 -12.60
CA GLY A 144 -3.11 24.94 -13.20
C GLY A 144 -2.54 23.96 -14.22
N GLU A 145 -1.30 24.21 -14.64
CA GLU A 145 -0.59 23.29 -15.52
C GLU A 145 -0.20 22.03 -14.74
N THR A 146 -0.32 20.88 -15.39
CA THR A 146 0.14 19.61 -14.82
C THR A 146 1.64 19.69 -14.54
N ALA A 147 2.07 19.23 -13.36
CA ALA A 147 3.48 19.12 -13.03
C ALA A 147 4.20 18.29 -14.12
N GLY A 148 5.44 18.67 -14.48
CA GLY A 148 6.22 18.03 -15.53
C GLY A 148 6.30 16.50 -15.39
N GLU A 149 6.66 15.80 -16.48
CA GLU A 149 6.66 14.32 -16.51
C GLU A 149 7.45 13.74 -15.32
N ILE A 150 6.73 13.13 -14.37
CA ILE A 150 7.32 12.34 -13.29
C ILE A 150 7.87 11.07 -13.92
N ARG A 151 9.18 10.84 -13.79
CA ARG A 151 9.85 9.65 -14.35
C ARG A 151 9.53 8.35 -13.61
N ASP A 152 9.15 8.42 -12.33
CA ASP A 152 8.54 7.29 -11.60
C ASP A 152 7.01 7.41 -11.57
N GLU A 153 6.43 6.88 -12.62
CA GLU A 153 5.00 6.88 -12.91
C GLU A 153 4.15 6.10 -11.89
N GLU A 154 4.73 5.12 -11.19
CA GLU A 154 4.02 4.30 -10.20
C GLU A 154 3.71 5.11 -8.92
N ILE A 155 4.68 5.93 -8.51
CA ILE A 155 4.55 6.87 -7.40
C ILE A 155 3.55 7.98 -7.72
N GLY A 156 3.55 8.49 -8.96
CA GLY A 156 2.64 9.56 -9.40
C GLY A 156 1.15 9.21 -9.22
N ARG A 157 0.73 7.99 -9.56
CA ARG A 157 -0.67 7.56 -9.36
C ARG A 157 -1.05 7.46 -7.89
N ALA A 158 -0.22 6.81 -7.07
CA ALA A 158 -0.48 6.67 -5.64
C ALA A 158 -0.59 8.05 -4.95
N ARG A 159 0.28 8.98 -5.38
CA ARG A 159 0.25 10.38 -4.95
C ARG A 159 -1.06 11.07 -5.27
N LEU A 160 -1.53 10.96 -6.51
CA LEU A 160 -2.79 11.57 -6.97
C LEU A 160 -3.97 11.12 -6.10
N PHE A 161 -4.06 9.81 -5.82
CA PHE A 161 -5.15 9.25 -5.01
C PHE A 161 -5.11 9.77 -3.57
N GLU A 162 -3.91 9.84 -2.99
CA GLU A 162 -3.75 10.39 -1.65
C GLU A 162 -4.07 11.87 -1.55
N LEU A 163 -3.60 12.66 -2.51
CA LEU A 163 -3.90 14.09 -2.57
C LEU A 163 -5.41 14.33 -2.68
N THR A 164 -6.10 13.50 -3.47
CA THR A 164 -7.56 13.56 -3.60
C THR A 164 -8.24 13.24 -2.27
N ALA A 165 -7.82 12.18 -1.55
CA ALA A 165 -8.37 11.86 -0.24
C ALA A 165 -8.18 13.00 0.77
N ARG A 166 -6.96 13.54 0.87
CA ARG A 166 -6.63 14.65 1.78
C ARG A 166 -7.38 15.92 1.44
N LEU A 167 -7.58 16.21 0.16
CA LEU A 167 -8.38 17.33 -0.29
C LEU A 167 -9.82 17.21 0.26
N LEU A 168 -10.44 16.05 0.10
CA LEU A 168 -11.79 15.81 0.61
C LEU A 168 -11.87 15.88 2.14
N GLU A 169 -10.89 15.31 2.86
CA GLU A 169 -10.82 15.41 4.33
C GLU A 169 -10.67 16.86 4.81
N ARG A 170 -9.83 17.67 4.15
CA ARG A 170 -9.66 19.10 4.46
C ARG A 170 -10.94 19.90 4.20
N LEU A 171 -11.60 19.65 3.08
CA LEU A 171 -12.88 20.30 2.77
C LEU A 171 -13.99 19.88 3.76
N ALA A 172 -13.92 18.65 4.30
CA ALA A 172 -14.83 18.13 5.32
C ALA A 172 -14.46 18.52 6.77
N ALA A 173 -13.38 19.30 6.99
CA ALA A 173 -12.90 19.60 8.34
C ALA A 173 -13.89 20.40 9.19
N HIS A 174 -14.77 21.18 8.57
CA HIS A 174 -15.73 22.06 9.25
C HIS A 174 -17.19 21.84 8.83
N ARG A 175 -17.46 20.88 7.94
CA ARG A 175 -18.81 20.61 7.41
C ARG A 175 -18.95 19.17 6.96
N THR A 176 -20.18 18.70 6.81
CA THR A 176 -20.44 17.39 6.20
C THR A 176 -20.42 17.50 4.68
N LEU A 177 -19.63 16.65 4.01
CA LEU A 177 -19.63 16.51 2.55
C LEU A 177 -20.45 15.29 2.15
N VAL A 178 -21.35 15.46 1.18
CA VAL A 178 -22.07 14.37 0.52
C VAL A 178 -21.56 14.26 -0.91
N ILE A 179 -20.89 13.15 -1.21
CA ILE A 179 -20.30 12.88 -2.52
C ILE A 179 -21.08 11.74 -3.15
N VAL A 180 -21.68 11.99 -4.31
CA VAL A 180 -22.45 11.00 -5.05
C VAL A 180 -21.74 10.64 -6.36
N VAL A 181 -21.45 9.36 -6.56
CA VAL A 181 -20.95 8.79 -7.81
C VAL A 181 -22.09 8.00 -8.47
N GLU A 182 -22.70 8.55 -9.51
CA GLU A 182 -23.81 7.89 -10.20
C GLU A 182 -23.34 6.93 -11.31
N ASP A 183 -24.11 5.86 -11.51
CA ASP A 183 -23.97 4.93 -12.64
C ASP A 183 -22.61 4.22 -12.72
N LEU A 184 -22.11 3.71 -11.59
CA LEU A 184 -20.81 3.06 -11.45
C LEU A 184 -20.58 1.85 -12.39
N HIS A 185 -21.65 1.29 -12.96
CA HIS A 185 -21.57 0.24 -13.98
C HIS A 185 -20.86 0.73 -15.26
N TRP A 186 -20.88 2.03 -15.54
CA TRP A 186 -20.12 2.67 -16.62
C TRP A 186 -18.75 3.20 -16.19
N ALA A 187 -18.33 2.97 -14.93
CA ALA A 187 -17.07 3.49 -14.43
C ALA A 187 -15.85 2.83 -15.09
N ASP A 188 -14.93 3.66 -15.54
CA ASP A 188 -13.60 3.26 -15.98
C ASP A 188 -12.81 2.61 -14.81
N ARG A 189 -11.68 1.97 -15.12
CA ARG A 189 -10.91 1.27 -14.09
C ARG A 189 -10.24 2.25 -13.14
N SER A 190 -9.69 3.35 -13.63
CA SER A 190 -9.01 4.35 -12.80
C SER A 190 -9.97 5.02 -11.80
N THR A 191 -11.21 5.33 -12.21
CA THR A 191 -12.28 5.81 -11.31
C THR A 191 -12.60 4.79 -10.22
N ARG A 192 -12.72 3.51 -10.56
CA ARG A 192 -12.98 2.45 -9.56
C ARG A 192 -11.81 2.30 -8.60
N GLU A 193 -10.57 2.35 -9.09
CA GLU A 193 -9.36 2.29 -8.25
C GLU A 193 -9.30 3.47 -7.26
N LEU A 194 -9.59 4.70 -7.71
CA LEU A 194 -9.68 5.88 -6.84
C LEU A 194 -10.81 5.74 -5.82
N LEU A 195 -12.01 5.30 -6.23
CA LEU A 195 -13.12 5.07 -5.31
C LEU A 195 -12.76 4.02 -4.25
N ALA A 196 -12.14 2.91 -4.66
CA ALA A 196 -11.67 1.88 -3.72
C ALA A 196 -10.62 2.44 -2.74
N TYR A 197 -9.73 3.30 -3.23
CA TYR A 197 -8.73 3.96 -2.38
C TYR A 197 -9.41 4.86 -1.34
N LEU A 198 -10.34 5.72 -1.75
CA LEU A 198 -11.07 6.62 -0.86
C LEU A 198 -11.82 5.87 0.24
N LEU A 199 -12.51 4.77 -0.11
CA LEU A 199 -13.23 3.92 0.85
C LEU A 199 -12.35 3.33 1.96
N ARG A 200 -11.04 3.18 1.71
CA ARG A 200 -10.06 2.68 2.69
C ARG A 200 -9.26 3.78 3.37
N ALA A 201 -9.04 4.88 2.68
CA ALA A 201 -8.12 5.94 3.10
C ALA A 201 -8.80 6.99 3.97
N LEU A 202 -10.08 7.28 3.73
CA LEU A 202 -10.80 8.30 4.48
C LEU A 202 -11.00 7.87 5.93
N HIS A 203 -10.51 8.70 6.86
CA HIS A 203 -10.66 8.52 8.30
C HIS A 203 -10.94 9.86 8.97
N ASP A 204 -11.66 9.85 10.08
CA ASP A 204 -11.91 11.05 10.92
C ASP A 204 -12.45 12.28 10.16
N ALA A 205 -13.32 12.06 9.16
CA ALA A 205 -13.91 13.10 8.33
C ALA A 205 -15.44 12.94 8.18
N GLY A 206 -16.17 14.06 8.22
CA GLY A 206 -17.61 14.08 8.01
C GLY A 206 -18.00 13.92 6.54
N ILE A 207 -17.76 12.74 5.95
CA ILE A 207 -17.99 12.47 4.53
C ILE A 207 -19.02 11.34 4.40
N VAL A 208 -20.04 11.56 3.57
CA VAL A 208 -20.97 10.52 3.09
C VAL A 208 -20.67 10.27 1.62
N LEU A 209 -20.13 9.10 1.31
CA LEU A 209 -19.84 8.67 -0.06
C LEU A 209 -20.90 7.69 -0.54
N ILE A 210 -21.63 8.05 -1.58
CA ILE A 210 -22.71 7.24 -2.14
C ILE A 210 -22.34 6.85 -3.57
N ALA A 211 -22.45 5.58 -3.91
CA ALA A 211 -22.30 5.12 -5.29
C ALA A 211 -23.55 4.36 -5.75
N THR A 212 -24.06 4.67 -6.95
CA THR A 212 -25.22 3.96 -7.53
C THR A 212 -24.79 3.06 -8.69
N TYR A 213 -25.46 1.92 -8.87
CA TYR A 213 -25.21 1.05 -10.02
C TYR A 213 -26.45 0.25 -10.43
N ARG A 214 -26.43 -0.27 -11.66
CA ARG A 214 -27.48 -1.14 -12.21
C ARG A 214 -27.16 -2.60 -11.95
N SER A 215 -28.01 -3.30 -11.21
CA SER A 215 -27.75 -4.70 -10.86
C SER A 215 -28.03 -5.68 -12.01
N ASP A 216 -28.92 -5.30 -12.93
CA ASP A 216 -29.29 -6.01 -14.15
C ASP A 216 -28.19 -6.03 -15.23
N ASP A 217 -27.36 -4.98 -15.30
CA ASP A 217 -26.25 -4.89 -16.28
C ASP A 217 -25.01 -5.72 -15.88
N ILE A 218 -24.94 -6.18 -14.63
CA ILE A 218 -23.76 -6.86 -14.10
C ILE A 218 -23.82 -8.35 -14.44
N HIS A 219 -23.43 -8.66 -15.68
CA HIS A 219 -23.21 -10.03 -16.13
C HIS A 219 -21.93 -10.64 -15.51
N ARG A 220 -21.73 -11.95 -15.69
CA ARG A 220 -20.66 -12.71 -15.02
C ARG A 220 -19.23 -12.18 -15.25
N ARG A 221 -19.00 -11.53 -16.39
CA ARG A 221 -17.69 -10.99 -16.84
C ARG A 221 -17.62 -9.46 -16.70
N HIS A 222 -18.63 -8.82 -16.11
CA HIS A 222 -18.67 -7.36 -16.01
C HIS A 222 -17.52 -6.83 -15.13
N PRO A 223 -16.75 -5.81 -15.54
CA PRO A 223 -15.59 -5.31 -14.80
C PRO A 223 -15.89 -4.80 -13.38
N LEU A 224 -17.12 -4.35 -13.14
CA LEU A 224 -17.56 -3.88 -11.81
C LEU A 224 -17.74 -5.04 -10.80
N ARG A 225 -17.97 -6.27 -11.25
CA ARG A 225 -18.33 -7.39 -10.36
C ARG A 225 -17.23 -7.75 -9.33
N PRO A 226 -15.93 -7.86 -9.69
CA PRO A 226 -14.87 -8.10 -8.71
C PRO A 226 -14.73 -6.96 -7.70
N PHE A 227 -14.92 -5.72 -8.15
CA PHE A 227 -14.87 -4.53 -7.31
C PHE A 227 -16.01 -4.52 -6.26
N LEU A 228 -17.23 -4.88 -6.65
CA LEU A 228 -18.35 -5.03 -5.70
C LEU A 228 -18.08 -6.12 -4.66
N ALA A 229 -17.52 -7.26 -5.09
CA ALA A 229 -17.18 -8.35 -4.18
C ALA A 229 -16.07 -7.99 -3.18
N GLU A 230 -15.16 -7.09 -3.57
CA GLU A 230 -14.12 -6.56 -2.70
C GLU A 230 -14.70 -5.59 -1.66
N ILE A 231 -15.59 -4.69 -2.10
CA ILE A 231 -16.24 -3.69 -1.25
C ILE A 231 -17.24 -4.31 -0.29
N ASP A 232 -17.99 -5.33 -0.71
CA ASP A 232 -18.95 -6.05 0.16
C ASP A 232 -18.27 -6.71 1.38
N ARG A 233 -16.95 -6.93 1.33
CA ARG A 233 -16.17 -7.46 2.46
C ARG A 233 -15.77 -6.37 3.47
N MET A 234 -15.90 -5.09 3.10
CA MET A 234 -15.58 -3.97 3.97
C MET A 234 -16.74 -3.70 4.93
N ARG A 235 -16.48 -3.80 6.24
CA ARG A 235 -17.49 -3.53 7.27
C ARG A 235 -17.98 -2.07 7.29
N THR A 236 -17.22 -1.16 6.68
CA THR A 236 -17.50 0.27 6.60
C THR A 236 -18.47 0.64 5.48
N VAL A 237 -18.79 -0.29 4.56
CA VAL A 237 -19.67 -0.03 3.41
C VAL A 237 -21.02 -0.70 3.63
N ARG A 238 -22.09 0.08 3.47
CA ARG A 238 -23.47 -0.41 3.53
C ARG A 238 -24.07 -0.55 2.14
N ARG A 239 -24.75 -1.66 1.89
CA ARG A 239 -25.41 -1.91 0.61
C ARG A 239 -26.92 -1.83 0.76
N ILE A 240 -27.54 -1.02 -0.09
CA ILE A 240 -28.99 -0.86 -0.22
C ILE A 240 -29.37 -1.39 -1.60
N GLU A 241 -30.20 -2.43 -1.66
CA GLU A 241 -30.73 -2.95 -2.93
C GLU A 241 -32.18 -2.50 -3.10
N LEU A 242 -32.43 -1.65 -4.11
CA LEU A 242 -33.76 -1.16 -4.41
C LEU A 242 -34.57 -2.21 -5.16
N GLY A 243 -35.54 -2.81 -4.47
CA GLY A 243 -36.54 -3.68 -5.09
C GLY A 243 -37.52 -2.90 -5.97
N ARG A 244 -38.26 -3.60 -6.82
CA ARG A 244 -39.37 -3.00 -7.59
C ARG A 244 -40.50 -2.54 -6.66
N PHE A 245 -41.31 -1.59 -7.13
CA PHE A 245 -42.49 -1.13 -6.39
C PHE A 245 -43.50 -2.24 -6.20
N ASN A 246 -44.08 -2.29 -5.01
CA ASN A 246 -45.25 -3.11 -4.74
C ASN A 246 -46.52 -2.48 -5.36
N ARG A 247 -47.64 -3.20 -5.30
CA ARG A 247 -48.90 -2.77 -5.92
C ARG A 247 -49.41 -1.43 -5.37
N ASP A 248 -49.25 -1.16 -4.08
CA ASP A 248 -49.71 0.07 -3.44
C ASP A 248 -48.82 1.27 -3.81
N GLU A 249 -47.51 1.05 -3.94
CA GLU A 249 -46.57 2.04 -4.47
C GLU A 249 -46.86 2.35 -5.94
N VAL A 250 -47.19 1.34 -6.77
CA VAL A 250 -47.63 1.57 -8.16
C VAL A 250 -48.93 2.37 -8.21
N ARG A 251 -49.92 2.06 -7.37
CA ARG A 251 -51.15 2.87 -7.25
C ARG A 251 -50.81 4.32 -6.93
N SER A 252 -49.97 4.54 -5.94
CA SER A 252 -49.56 5.86 -5.47
C SER A 252 -48.82 6.65 -6.56
N GLN A 253 -47.96 5.99 -7.34
CA GLN A 253 -47.25 6.62 -8.47
C GLN A 253 -48.21 7.02 -9.59
N ILE A 254 -49.17 6.15 -9.96
CA ILE A 254 -50.19 6.46 -10.98
C ILE A 254 -51.06 7.64 -10.52
N ALA A 255 -51.48 7.63 -9.24
CA ALA A 255 -52.26 8.72 -8.65
C ALA A 255 -51.49 10.05 -8.70
N GLY A 256 -50.19 10.03 -8.36
CA GLY A 256 -49.31 11.20 -8.42
C GLY A 256 -49.16 11.78 -9.83
N ILE A 257 -49.00 10.93 -10.85
CA ILE A 257 -48.87 11.36 -12.25
C ILE A 257 -50.18 11.95 -12.79
N ARG A 258 -51.33 11.33 -12.46
CA ARG A 258 -52.63 11.74 -13.00
C ARG A 258 -53.30 12.86 -12.19
N GLY A 259 -52.86 13.08 -10.95
CA GLY A 259 -53.54 13.98 -10.01
C GLY A 259 -54.89 13.46 -9.51
N SER A 260 -55.22 12.18 -9.73
CA SER A 260 -56.49 11.55 -9.36
C SER A 260 -56.32 10.05 -9.11
N GLU A 261 -57.15 9.48 -8.23
CA GLU A 261 -57.07 8.05 -7.87
C GLU A 261 -57.38 7.14 -9.08
N PRO A 262 -56.49 6.17 -9.41
CA PRO A 262 -56.72 5.25 -10.53
C PRO A 262 -57.73 4.15 -10.17
N ALA A 263 -58.47 3.67 -11.17
CA ALA A 263 -59.32 2.49 -11.01
C ALA A 263 -58.47 1.22 -10.80
N GLU A 264 -58.97 0.27 -10.01
CA GLU A 264 -58.24 -0.96 -9.67
C GLU A 264 -57.81 -1.78 -10.91
N ASP A 265 -58.65 -1.88 -11.95
CA ASP A 265 -58.28 -2.55 -13.21
C ASP A 265 -57.06 -1.89 -13.90
N THR A 266 -56.95 -0.56 -13.80
CA THR A 266 -55.80 0.18 -14.36
C THR A 266 -54.54 -0.13 -13.57
N VAL A 267 -54.62 -0.18 -12.23
CA VAL A 267 -53.50 -0.55 -11.35
C VAL A 267 -53.04 -1.97 -11.65
N ASP A 268 -53.97 -2.94 -11.78
CA ASP A 268 -53.64 -4.34 -12.07
C ASP A 268 -52.97 -4.51 -13.42
N ARG A 269 -53.48 -3.85 -14.46
CA ARG A 269 -52.89 -3.89 -15.80
C ARG A 269 -51.49 -3.29 -15.84
N VAL A 270 -51.29 -2.13 -15.20
CA VAL A 270 -49.98 -1.48 -15.15
C VAL A 270 -48.99 -2.31 -14.32
N PHE A 271 -49.39 -2.75 -13.11
CA PHE A 271 -48.54 -3.55 -12.23
C PHE A 271 -48.11 -4.87 -12.87
N LYS A 272 -49.02 -5.58 -13.54
CA LYS A 272 -48.69 -6.83 -14.23
C LYS A 272 -47.69 -6.65 -15.38
N ARG A 273 -47.72 -5.50 -16.08
CA ARG A 273 -46.87 -5.26 -17.25
C ARG A 273 -45.52 -4.64 -16.88
N SER A 274 -45.52 -3.66 -15.97
CA SER A 274 -44.29 -3.04 -15.46
C SER A 274 -43.55 -3.96 -14.50
N GLU A 275 -44.24 -4.97 -13.96
CA GLU A 275 -43.77 -5.83 -12.87
C GLU A 275 -43.26 -5.00 -11.66
N GLY A 276 -43.79 -3.79 -11.48
CA GLY A 276 -43.40 -2.85 -10.44
C GLY A 276 -42.17 -1.97 -10.74
N ASN A 277 -41.59 -2.01 -11.95
CA ASN A 277 -40.50 -1.10 -12.30
C ASN A 277 -41.03 0.35 -12.43
N ALA A 278 -40.53 1.26 -11.60
CA ALA A 278 -41.05 2.62 -11.47
C ALA A 278 -41.05 3.40 -12.81
N PHE A 279 -40.04 3.22 -13.65
CA PHE A 279 -39.98 3.85 -14.97
C PHE A 279 -41.05 3.29 -15.91
N PHE A 280 -41.24 1.97 -15.98
CA PHE A 280 -42.28 1.40 -16.82
C PHE A 280 -43.70 1.72 -16.33
N VAL A 281 -43.89 1.86 -15.01
CA VAL A 281 -45.16 2.36 -14.44
C VAL A 281 -45.44 3.78 -14.93
N GLU A 282 -44.45 4.66 -14.90
CA GLU A 282 -44.56 6.03 -15.39
C GLU A 282 -44.90 6.08 -16.90
N GLU A 283 -44.19 5.29 -17.70
CA GLU A 283 -44.41 5.22 -19.16
C GLU A 283 -45.80 4.68 -19.51
N LEU A 284 -46.26 3.61 -18.85
CA LEU A 284 -47.59 3.03 -19.06
C LEU A 284 -48.71 3.95 -18.57
N ALA A 285 -48.53 4.61 -17.42
CA ALA A 285 -49.51 5.56 -16.90
C ALA A 285 -49.71 6.76 -17.84
N ARG A 286 -48.63 7.21 -18.50
CA ARG A 286 -48.68 8.30 -19.49
C ARG A 286 -49.34 7.88 -20.80
N GLY A 287 -49.00 6.71 -21.35
CA GLY A 287 -49.61 6.20 -22.58
C GLY A 287 -51.14 6.02 -22.47
N LEU A 288 -51.63 5.70 -21.28
CA LEU A 288 -53.07 5.63 -20.98
C LEU A 288 -53.77 7.00 -20.98
N ALA A 289 -53.06 8.09 -20.66
CA ALA A 289 -53.60 9.45 -20.66
C ALA A 289 -53.73 10.01 -22.09
N ASP A 290 -52.84 9.62 -23.00
CA ASP A 290 -52.79 10.08 -24.40
C ASP A 290 -53.76 9.30 -25.33
N GLY A 291 -54.56 8.37 -24.78
CA GLY A 291 -55.56 7.61 -25.54
C GLY A 291 -55.00 6.54 -26.49
N CYS A 292 -53.68 6.34 -26.51
CA CYS A 292 -53.00 5.34 -27.34
C CYS A 292 -53.11 3.95 -26.72
N LEU A 293 -54.07 3.16 -27.20
CA LEU A 293 -54.33 1.77 -26.82
C LEU A 293 -53.83 0.75 -27.86
N TYR A 294 -52.73 1.03 -28.55
CA TYR A 294 -52.15 0.05 -29.48
C TYR A 294 -51.16 -0.87 -28.75
N GLY A 295 -51.51 -2.16 -28.69
CA GLY A 295 -50.53 -3.26 -28.57
C GLY A 295 -50.06 -3.65 -27.18
N LEU A 296 -50.95 -4.03 -26.25
CA LEU A 296 -50.59 -4.60 -24.95
C LEU A 296 -49.95 -6.02 -25.02
N SER A 297 -49.44 -6.42 -26.18
CA SER A 297 -48.91 -7.75 -26.49
C SER A 297 -47.38 -7.80 -26.66
N ASP A 298 -46.73 -6.66 -26.90
CA ASP A 298 -45.31 -6.62 -27.36
C ASP A 298 -44.33 -6.36 -26.20
N PRO A 299 -43.11 -6.96 -26.21
CA PRO A 299 -42.05 -6.76 -25.22
C PRO A 299 -41.87 -5.31 -24.73
N LEU A 300 -41.48 -5.12 -23.46
CA LEU A 300 -41.32 -3.77 -22.84
C LEU A 300 -40.36 -2.84 -23.61
N ARG A 301 -39.42 -3.40 -24.37
CA ARG A 301 -38.51 -2.66 -25.27
C ARG A 301 -39.25 -2.02 -26.44
N ASP A 302 -40.23 -2.72 -27.01
CA ASP A 302 -41.00 -2.25 -28.16
C ASP A 302 -41.89 -1.06 -27.77
N LEU A 303 -42.34 -1.00 -26.50
CA LEU A 303 -43.01 0.18 -25.94
C LEU A 303 -42.13 1.44 -26.01
N LEU A 304 -40.83 1.32 -25.73
CA LEU A 304 -39.91 2.45 -25.79
C LEU A 304 -39.65 2.90 -27.24
N LEU A 305 -39.60 1.96 -28.18
CA LEU A 305 -39.43 2.24 -29.61
C LEU A 305 -40.67 2.88 -30.22
N VAL A 306 -41.89 2.41 -29.86
CA VAL A 306 -43.16 3.01 -30.33
C VAL A 306 -43.23 4.51 -30.00
N ARG A 307 -42.68 4.95 -28.86
CA ARG A 307 -42.62 6.37 -28.51
C ARG A 307 -41.68 7.15 -29.42
N VAL A 308 -40.56 6.56 -29.82
CA VAL A 308 -39.66 7.17 -30.80
C VAL A 308 -40.33 7.19 -32.16
N GLU A 309 -40.99 6.11 -32.58
CA GLU A 309 -41.74 6.02 -33.85
C GLU A 309 -42.93 7.00 -33.95
N ALA A 310 -43.49 7.43 -32.81
CA ALA A 310 -44.53 8.45 -32.77
C ALA A 310 -44.02 9.89 -33.03
N LEU A 311 -42.70 10.11 -33.02
CA LEU A 311 -42.11 11.40 -33.37
C LEU A 311 -42.16 11.67 -34.88
N PRO A 312 -42.14 12.93 -35.33
CA PRO A 312 -41.89 13.26 -36.72
C PRO A 312 -40.62 12.60 -37.26
N GLU A 313 -40.58 12.20 -38.53
CA GLU A 313 -39.44 11.46 -39.14
C GLU A 313 -38.09 12.14 -38.90
N ASP A 314 -38.03 13.48 -38.99
CA ASP A 314 -36.83 14.26 -38.72
C ASP A 314 -36.38 14.19 -37.26
N ALA A 315 -37.33 14.22 -36.31
CA ALA A 315 -37.05 14.04 -34.89
C ALA A 315 -36.59 12.61 -34.57
N GLN A 316 -37.15 11.58 -35.23
CA GLN A 316 -36.66 10.20 -35.11
C GLN A 316 -35.21 10.09 -35.57
N ARG A 317 -34.88 10.73 -36.70
CA ARG A 317 -33.53 10.75 -37.25
C ARG A 317 -32.54 11.42 -36.29
N VAL A 318 -32.91 12.57 -35.71
CA VAL A 318 -32.09 13.27 -34.70
C VAL A 318 -31.89 12.40 -33.45
N VAL A 319 -32.95 11.75 -32.95
CA VAL A 319 -32.85 10.85 -31.77
C VAL A 319 -31.93 9.66 -32.04
N ARG A 320 -32.02 9.02 -33.22
CA ARG A 320 -31.11 7.93 -33.63
C ARG A 320 -29.66 8.38 -33.71
N ILE A 321 -29.42 9.58 -34.24
CA ILE A 321 -28.07 10.17 -34.31
C ILE A 321 -27.55 10.45 -32.89
N ALA A 322 -28.33 11.10 -32.04
CA ALA A 322 -27.98 11.43 -30.67
C ALA A 322 -27.72 10.18 -29.81
N ALA A 323 -28.44 9.08 -30.06
CA ALA A 323 -28.26 7.82 -29.34
C ALA A 323 -26.83 7.26 -29.46
N GLU A 324 -26.21 7.36 -30.64
CA GLU A 324 -24.85 6.86 -30.88
C GLU A 324 -23.75 7.77 -30.27
N ALA A 325 -24.04 9.05 -29.98
CA ALA A 325 -23.05 9.98 -29.37
C ALA A 325 -22.64 9.60 -27.93
N GLY A 326 -23.52 8.90 -27.19
CA GLY A 326 -23.35 8.58 -25.78
C GLY A 326 -24.53 9.02 -24.93
N SER A 327 -24.35 9.10 -23.61
CA SER A 327 -25.40 9.53 -22.67
C SER A 327 -25.79 11.01 -22.80
N THR A 328 -24.87 11.84 -23.28
CA THR A 328 -25.04 13.28 -23.50
C THR A 328 -24.37 13.69 -24.81
N VAL A 329 -24.96 14.64 -25.54
CA VAL A 329 -24.39 15.19 -26.78
C VAL A 329 -24.52 16.71 -26.79
N GLU A 330 -23.43 17.40 -27.13
CA GLU A 330 -23.37 18.85 -27.28
C GLU A 330 -24.18 19.29 -28.51
N HIS A 331 -24.85 20.44 -28.43
CA HIS A 331 -25.70 20.93 -29.52
C HIS A 331 -24.92 21.11 -30.82
N GLU A 332 -23.76 21.78 -30.75
CA GLU A 332 -22.92 22.07 -31.92
C GLU A 332 -22.42 20.79 -32.60
N LEU A 333 -22.00 19.79 -31.81
CA LEU A 333 -21.59 18.49 -32.36
C LEU A 333 -22.77 17.77 -33.03
N LEU A 334 -23.95 17.78 -32.39
CA LEU A 334 -25.15 17.16 -32.96
C LEU A 334 -25.57 17.86 -34.26
N ALA A 335 -25.51 19.19 -34.32
CA ALA A 335 -25.82 19.97 -35.51
C ALA A 335 -24.89 19.63 -36.68
N ALA A 336 -23.58 19.62 -36.42
CA ALA A 336 -22.57 19.25 -37.41
C ALA A 336 -22.79 17.84 -37.98
N VAL A 337 -23.27 16.90 -37.15
CA VAL A 337 -23.49 15.51 -37.53
C VAL A 337 -24.86 15.30 -38.18
N CYS A 338 -25.90 16.03 -37.79
CA CYS A 338 -27.21 15.91 -38.40
C CYS A 338 -27.19 16.35 -39.87
N GLN A 339 -26.45 17.43 -40.18
CA GLN A 339 -26.39 18.06 -41.51
C GLN A 339 -27.78 18.44 -42.03
N MET A 340 -28.59 19.01 -41.14
CA MET A 340 -29.91 19.57 -41.44
C MET A 340 -29.84 21.10 -41.36
N PRO A 341 -30.75 21.84 -42.04
CA PRO A 341 -30.95 23.26 -41.77
C PRO A 341 -31.20 23.50 -40.28
N GLU A 342 -30.70 24.62 -39.75
CA GLU A 342 -30.75 24.92 -38.31
C GLU A 342 -32.20 24.96 -37.78
N ASP A 343 -33.11 25.62 -38.51
CA ASP A 343 -34.53 25.69 -38.16
C ASP A 343 -35.17 24.30 -38.08
N ASP A 344 -34.89 23.41 -39.03
CA ASP A 344 -35.42 22.04 -39.06
C ASP A 344 -34.87 21.19 -37.89
N LEU A 345 -33.59 21.37 -37.55
CA LEU A 345 -32.97 20.71 -36.41
C LEU A 345 -33.59 21.19 -35.10
N ILE A 346 -33.84 22.49 -34.95
CA ILE A 346 -34.48 23.07 -33.76
C ILE A 346 -35.90 22.54 -33.61
N GLU A 347 -36.69 22.46 -34.69
CA GLU A 347 -38.04 21.90 -34.62
C GLU A 347 -38.03 20.39 -34.29
N ALA A 348 -37.10 19.64 -34.86
CA ALA A 348 -36.91 18.22 -34.53
C ALA A 348 -36.50 18.01 -33.05
N LEU A 349 -35.58 18.83 -32.54
CA LEU A 349 -35.17 18.82 -31.13
C LEU A 349 -36.31 19.26 -30.21
N ARG A 350 -37.09 20.28 -30.60
CA ARG A 350 -38.27 20.73 -29.85
C ARG A 350 -39.31 19.62 -29.76
N ALA A 351 -39.55 18.87 -30.84
CA ALA A 351 -40.42 17.70 -30.82
C ALA A 351 -39.89 16.60 -29.87
N ALA A 352 -38.59 16.28 -29.94
CA ALA A 352 -37.96 15.28 -29.08
C ALA A 352 -37.90 15.67 -27.58
N VAL A 353 -37.75 16.97 -27.29
CA VAL A 353 -37.80 17.52 -25.92
C VAL A 353 -39.23 17.61 -25.41
N GLY A 354 -40.17 18.06 -26.25
CA GLY A 354 -41.60 18.12 -25.94
C GLY A 354 -42.18 16.74 -25.66
N SER A 355 -41.71 15.71 -26.37
CA SER A 355 -42.04 14.32 -26.10
C SER A 355 -41.29 13.74 -24.92
N ASN A 356 -40.46 14.49 -24.19
CA ASN A 356 -39.64 14.02 -23.07
C ASN A 356 -38.70 12.84 -23.42
N THR A 357 -38.36 12.66 -24.70
CA THR A 357 -37.41 11.63 -25.15
C THR A 357 -35.98 12.12 -24.86
N LEU A 358 -35.71 13.37 -25.25
CA LEU A 358 -34.52 14.11 -24.88
C LEU A 358 -34.88 15.17 -23.85
N VAL A 359 -33.90 15.58 -23.05
CA VAL A 359 -33.99 16.74 -22.16
C VAL A 359 -32.71 17.57 -22.30
N PRO A 360 -32.78 18.91 -22.19
CA PRO A 360 -31.59 19.73 -22.19
C PRO A 360 -30.68 19.40 -21.01
N THR A 361 -29.37 19.56 -21.19
CA THR A 361 -28.40 19.52 -20.08
C THR A 361 -28.56 20.77 -19.20
N GLN A 362 -28.10 20.71 -17.95
CA GLN A 362 -28.30 21.80 -16.98
C GLN A 362 -27.58 23.09 -17.36
N ASP A 363 -26.40 22.95 -17.97
CA ASP A 363 -25.61 24.02 -18.52
C ASP A 363 -26.18 24.55 -19.85
N GLY A 364 -27.24 23.93 -20.39
CA GLY A 364 -27.91 24.33 -21.62
C GLY A 364 -27.08 24.11 -22.89
N THR A 365 -25.93 23.44 -22.80
CA THR A 365 -24.98 23.28 -23.92
C THR A 365 -25.29 22.08 -24.82
N GLY A 366 -26.24 21.22 -24.43
CA GLY A 366 -26.56 20.03 -25.18
C GLY A 366 -27.82 19.31 -24.71
N TYR A 367 -27.92 18.05 -25.11
CA TYR A 367 -29.08 17.19 -24.89
C TYR A 367 -28.64 15.86 -24.29
N ARG A 368 -29.50 15.29 -23.45
CA ARG A 368 -29.34 13.95 -22.90
C ARG A 368 -30.64 13.18 -23.01
N PHE A 369 -30.56 11.86 -23.03
CA PHE A 369 -31.76 11.04 -22.90
C PHE A 369 -32.33 11.20 -21.50
N ARG A 370 -33.67 11.31 -21.41
CA ARG A 370 -34.35 11.35 -20.11
C ARG A 370 -34.05 10.08 -19.31
N HIS A 371 -34.11 8.93 -19.99
CA HIS A 371 -33.80 7.62 -19.44
C HIS A 371 -32.89 6.85 -20.39
N ALA A 372 -31.84 6.24 -19.83
CA ALA A 372 -30.88 5.47 -20.61
C ALA A 372 -31.50 4.27 -21.33
N LEU A 373 -32.53 3.63 -20.76
CA LEU A 373 -33.26 2.52 -21.39
C LEU A 373 -33.83 2.90 -22.77
N VAL A 374 -34.26 4.15 -22.95
CA VAL A 374 -34.75 4.64 -24.25
C VAL A 374 -33.61 4.72 -25.25
N ARG A 375 -32.45 5.24 -24.82
CA ARG A 375 -31.24 5.28 -25.65
C ARG A 375 -30.81 3.87 -26.04
N GLU A 376 -30.72 2.95 -25.08
CA GLU A 376 -30.31 1.56 -25.32
C GLU A 376 -31.23 0.87 -26.32
N ALA A 377 -32.55 1.04 -26.17
CA ALA A 377 -33.51 0.54 -27.14
C ALA A 377 -33.23 1.08 -28.56
N VAL A 378 -32.98 2.38 -28.69
CA VAL A 378 -32.65 3.04 -29.97
C VAL A 378 -31.32 2.55 -30.54
N VAL A 379 -30.26 2.45 -29.73
CA VAL A 379 -28.93 1.99 -30.17
C VAL A 379 -28.99 0.54 -30.65
N ASP A 380 -29.72 -0.32 -29.95
CA ASP A 380 -29.89 -1.73 -30.30
C ASP A 380 -30.76 -1.93 -31.56
N ASP A 381 -31.57 -0.93 -31.92
CA ASP A 381 -32.37 -0.92 -33.15
C ASP A 381 -31.53 -0.52 -34.40
N LEU A 382 -30.39 0.15 -34.20
CA LEU A 382 -29.51 0.55 -35.29
C LEU A 382 -28.77 -0.65 -35.91
N LEU A 383 -28.83 -0.77 -37.23
CA LEU A 383 -28.07 -1.79 -37.95
C LEU A 383 -26.55 -1.53 -37.84
N PRO A 384 -25.69 -2.57 -37.84
CA PRO A 384 -24.24 -2.38 -37.74
C PRO A 384 -23.66 -1.38 -38.74
N GLY A 385 -24.11 -1.41 -40.00
CA GLY A 385 -23.67 -0.48 -41.03
C GLY A 385 -24.10 0.97 -40.78
N GLU A 386 -25.24 1.18 -40.14
CA GLU A 386 -25.70 2.52 -39.74
C GLU A 386 -24.82 3.07 -38.62
N ARG A 387 -24.52 2.25 -37.62
CA ARG A 387 -23.62 2.61 -36.52
C ARG A 387 -22.23 2.98 -37.02
N THR A 388 -21.64 2.18 -37.93
CA THR A 388 -20.36 2.50 -38.57
C THR A 388 -20.40 3.84 -39.30
N ARG A 389 -21.49 4.11 -40.05
CA ARG A 389 -21.66 5.37 -40.78
C ARG A 389 -21.83 6.57 -39.84
N LEU A 390 -22.60 6.44 -38.76
CA LEU A 390 -22.78 7.50 -37.76
C LEU A 390 -21.48 7.82 -37.04
N ASN A 391 -20.75 6.80 -36.57
CA ASN A 391 -19.44 6.99 -35.94
C ASN A 391 -18.45 7.69 -36.89
N ARG A 392 -18.46 7.36 -38.19
CA ARG A 392 -17.65 8.09 -39.18
C ARG A 392 -18.02 9.57 -39.27
N ARG A 393 -19.31 9.91 -39.29
CA ARG A 393 -19.78 11.32 -39.32
C ARG A 393 -19.37 12.07 -38.06
N TYR A 394 -19.53 11.46 -36.89
CA TYR A 394 -19.05 12.03 -35.62
C TYR A 394 -17.53 12.29 -35.64
N ALA A 395 -16.75 11.31 -36.13
CA ALA A 395 -15.31 11.45 -36.23
C ALA A 395 -14.89 12.58 -37.18
N GLN A 396 -15.54 12.69 -38.34
CA GLN A 396 -15.29 13.74 -39.33
C GLN A 396 -15.65 15.13 -38.80
N ALA A 397 -16.79 15.27 -38.11
CA ALA A 397 -17.19 16.53 -37.51
C ALA A 397 -16.17 17.00 -36.46
N LEU A 398 -15.77 16.09 -35.57
CA LEU A 398 -14.82 16.39 -34.50
C LEU A 398 -13.38 16.61 -35.01
N GLU A 399 -12.99 15.96 -36.11
CA GLU A 399 -11.69 16.22 -36.77
C GLU A 399 -11.67 17.60 -37.46
N ALA A 400 -12.80 18.02 -38.03
CA ALA A 400 -12.93 19.32 -38.68
C ALA A 400 -12.96 20.48 -37.68
N ASP A 401 -13.64 20.30 -36.54
CA ASP A 401 -13.69 21.27 -35.46
C ASP A 401 -13.59 20.57 -34.08
N PRO A 402 -12.38 20.54 -33.49
CA PRO A 402 -12.17 20.00 -32.14
C PRO A 402 -12.90 20.79 -31.04
N GLY A 403 -13.31 22.03 -31.30
CA GLY A 403 -14.01 22.90 -30.34
C GLY A 403 -15.47 22.51 -30.09
N LEU A 404 -16.03 21.61 -30.91
CA LEU A 404 -17.40 21.08 -30.75
C LEU A 404 -17.61 20.30 -29.45
N VAL A 405 -16.53 19.90 -28.79
CA VAL A 405 -16.57 19.23 -27.49
C VAL A 405 -15.50 19.83 -26.57
N ARG A 406 -15.65 19.60 -25.26
CA ARG A 406 -14.61 19.98 -24.30
C ARG A 406 -13.27 19.32 -24.63
N ALA A 407 -12.18 20.08 -24.57
CA ALA A 407 -10.83 19.60 -24.92
C ALA A 407 -10.45 18.32 -24.17
N GLU A 408 -10.93 18.15 -22.95
CA GLU A 408 -10.66 17.00 -22.08
C GLU A 408 -11.20 15.65 -22.58
N VAL A 409 -12.22 15.66 -23.44
CA VAL A 409 -12.88 14.45 -23.99
C VAL A 409 -12.65 14.26 -25.48
N GLY A 410 -12.11 15.29 -26.16
CA GLY A 410 -11.97 15.32 -27.61
C GLY A 410 -11.17 14.16 -28.18
N ALA A 411 -9.95 13.91 -27.67
CA ALA A 411 -9.11 12.84 -28.19
C ALA A 411 -9.71 11.44 -27.95
N THR A 412 -10.27 11.19 -26.76
CA THR A 412 -10.90 9.90 -26.42
C THR A 412 -12.13 9.64 -27.28
N ARG A 413 -12.99 10.66 -27.49
CA ARG A 413 -14.16 10.54 -28.36
C ARG A 413 -13.76 10.31 -29.82
N LEU A 414 -12.80 11.09 -30.33
CA LEU A 414 -12.28 10.93 -31.68
C LEU A 414 -11.71 9.53 -31.92
N ALA A 415 -10.89 9.03 -30.99
CA ALA A 415 -10.36 7.68 -31.02
C ALA A 415 -11.46 6.62 -31.03
N SER A 416 -12.48 6.77 -30.18
CA SER A 416 -13.63 5.85 -30.12
C SER A 416 -14.44 5.86 -31.43
N TYR A 417 -14.73 7.04 -31.99
CA TYR A 417 -15.51 7.17 -33.21
C TYR A 417 -14.78 6.58 -34.42
N TRP A 418 -13.49 6.86 -34.61
CA TRP A 418 -12.72 6.24 -35.71
C TRP A 418 -12.57 4.73 -35.56
N TYR A 419 -12.35 4.23 -34.33
CA TYR A 419 -12.28 2.78 -34.06
C TYR A 419 -13.61 2.08 -34.39
N LYS A 420 -14.74 2.62 -33.93
CA LYS A 420 -16.09 2.09 -34.25
C LYS A 420 -16.50 2.29 -35.72
N ALA A 421 -15.90 3.24 -36.42
CA ALA A 421 -16.06 3.43 -37.86
C ALA A 421 -15.24 2.42 -38.70
N HIS A 422 -14.45 1.56 -38.06
CA HIS A 422 -13.57 0.57 -38.69
C HIS A 422 -12.61 1.17 -39.73
N ASP A 423 -12.10 2.37 -39.46
CA ASP A 423 -11.13 3.06 -40.32
C ASP A 423 -9.74 3.04 -39.67
N ALA A 424 -8.93 2.02 -39.96
CA ALA A 424 -7.63 1.84 -39.34
C ALA A 424 -6.64 2.98 -39.63
N ALA A 425 -6.75 3.63 -40.80
CA ALA A 425 -5.89 4.72 -41.21
C ALA A 425 -6.06 5.96 -40.33
N LYS A 426 -7.31 6.25 -39.92
CA LYS A 426 -7.64 7.36 -39.03
C LYS A 426 -7.63 6.97 -37.54
N ALA A 427 -8.01 5.73 -37.23
CA ALA A 427 -8.12 5.26 -35.85
C ALA A 427 -6.75 5.10 -35.17
N LEU A 428 -5.72 4.59 -35.86
CA LEU A 428 -4.42 4.34 -35.23
C LEU A 428 -3.78 5.61 -34.66
N PRO A 429 -3.64 6.73 -35.41
CA PRO A 429 -3.12 7.98 -34.85
C PRO A 429 -3.98 8.54 -33.70
N ALA A 430 -5.32 8.47 -33.83
CA ALA A 430 -6.24 9.01 -32.83
C ALA A 430 -6.16 8.24 -31.50
N VAL A 431 -6.10 6.91 -31.55
CA VAL A 431 -5.98 6.04 -30.38
C VAL A 431 -4.64 6.26 -29.65
N LEU A 432 -3.54 6.43 -30.39
CA LEU A 432 -2.24 6.74 -29.82
C LEU A 432 -2.21 8.13 -29.17
N ALA A 433 -2.81 9.15 -29.80
CA ALA A 433 -2.93 10.47 -29.19
C ALA A 433 -3.75 10.43 -27.88
N ALA A 434 -4.86 9.68 -27.87
CA ALA A 434 -5.66 9.47 -26.68
C ALA A 434 -4.90 8.72 -25.57
N SER A 435 -4.01 7.78 -25.92
CA SER A 435 -3.22 7.04 -24.93
C SER A 435 -2.21 7.93 -24.21
N VAL A 436 -1.60 8.91 -24.91
CA VAL A 436 -0.73 9.93 -24.28
C VAL A 436 -1.52 10.76 -23.26
N GLN A 437 -2.74 11.19 -23.61
CA GLN A 437 -3.57 11.95 -22.68
C GLN A 437 -3.94 11.14 -21.44
N ALA A 438 -4.26 9.84 -21.61
CA ALA A 438 -4.51 8.96 -20.48
C ALA A 438 -3.26 8.80 -19.58
N ARG A 439 -2.08 8.63 -20.17
CA ARG A 439 -0.80 8.57 -19.44
C ARG A 439 -0.56 9.82 -18.61
N ARG A 440 -0.75 11.01 -19.19
CA ARG A 440 -0.60 12.31 -18.50
C ARG A 440 -1.56 12.48 -17.31
N ARG A 441 -2.66 11.73 -17.27
CA ARG A 441 -3.58 11.71 -16.12
C ARG A 441 -3.31 10.57 -15.12
N HIS A 442 -2.25 9.78 -15.31
CA HIS A 442 -2.01 8.53 -14.57
C HIS A 442 -3.14 7.48 -14.72
N ALA A 443 -3.90 7.55 -15.81
CA ALA A 443 -4.97 6.63 -16.16
C ALA A 443 -4.42 5.43 -16.95
N TYR A 444 -3.51 4.67 -16.33
CA TYR A 444 -2.75 3.60 -16.97
C TYR A 444 -3.60 2.45 -17.50
N ALA A 445 -4.73 2.19 -16.85
CA ALA A 445 -5.67 1.17 -17.32
C ALA A 445 -6.32 1.56 -18.66
N GLU A 446 -6.74 2.82 -18.79
CA GLU A 446 -7.33 3.33 -20.02
C GLU A 446 -6.26 3.52 -21.10
N GLN A 447 -5.04 3.94 -20.73
CA GLN A 447 -3.89 3.93 -21.63
C GLN A 447 -3.64 2.52 -22.20
N LEU A 448 -3.57 1.49 -21.34
CA LEU A 448 -3.32 0.10 -21.76
C LEU A 448 -4.34 -0.37 -22.80
N ARG A 449 -5.63 -0.08 -22.60
CA ARG A 449 -6.68 -0.51 -23.52
C ARG A 449 -6.63 0.25 -24.85
N LEU A 450 -6.34 1.55 -24.82
CA LEU A 450 -6.08 2.31 -26.04
C LEU A 450 -4.89 1.72 -26.80
N LEU A 451 -3.80 1.39 -26.11
CA LEU A 451 -2.64 0.76 -26.73
C LEU A 451 -2.96 -0.66 -27.25
N ASP A 452 -3.84 -1.42 -26.59
CA ASP A 452 -4.32 -2.71 -27.09
C ASP A 452 -5.14 -2.55 -28.39
N ARG A 453 -5.97 -1.50 -28.50
CA ARG A 453 -6.63 -1.14 -29.77
C ARG A 453 -5.62 -0.75 -30.84
N ALA A 454 -4.59 0.03 -30.49
CA ALA A 454 -3.50 0.35 -31.42
C ALA A 454 -2.77 -0.92 -31.89
N LEU A 455 -2.62 -1.91 -31.01
CA LEU A 455 -2.02 -3.21 -31.33
C LEU A 455 -2.89 -4.02 -32.30
N GLU A 456 -4.22 -3.97 -32.16
CA GLU A 456 -5.18 -4.58 -33.09
C GLU A 456 -5.13 -3.91 -34.47
N LEU A 457 -5.11 -2.58 -34.50
CA LEU A 457 -5.12 -1.78 -35.74
C LEU A 457 -3.79 -1.77 -36.49
N TRP A 458 -2.69 -2.22 -35.86
CA TRP A 458 -1.34 -2.01 -36.37
C TRP A 458 -1.11 -2.60 -37.76
N ASP A 459 -1.58 -3.83 -38.00
CA ASP A 459 -1.35 -4.52 -39.27
C ASP A 459 -2.35 -4.09 -40.36
N ASP A 460 -3.52 -3.59 -39.97
CA ASP A 460 -4.56 -3.09 -40.86
C ASP A 460 -4.31 -1.64 -41.32
N ALA A 461 -3.52 -0.87 -40.57
CA ALA A 461 -3.18 0.50 -40.92
C ALA A 461 -2.19 0.57 -42.11
N PRO A 462 -2.44 1.44 -43.12
CA PRO A 462 -1.54 1.61 -44.26
C PRO A 462 -0.09 1.94 -43.84
N PRO A 463 0.94 1.43 -44.55
CA PRO A 463 2.34 1.73 -44.24
C PRO A 463 2.68 3.22 -44.17
N GLU A 464 2.00 4.06 -44.96
CA GLU A 464 2.16 5.52 -44.98
C GLU A 464 1.71 6.14 -43.65
N VAL A 465 0.59 5.67 -43.11
CA VAL A 465 0.06 6.11 -41.80
C VAL A 465 1.02 5.68 -40.69
N ARG A 466 1.50 4.43 -40.71
CA ARG A 466 2.46 3.93 -39.71
C ARG A 466 3.76 4.72 -39.67
N ARG A 467 4.27 5.14 -40.84
CA ARG A 467 5.46 6.02 -40.95
C ARG A 467 5.19 7.46 -40.48
N GLY A 468 3.94 7.90 -40.51
CA GLY A 468 3.53 9.23 -40.05
C GLY A 468 3.36 9.35 -38.54
N VAL A 469 3.11 8.24 -37.85
CA VAL A 469 2.96 8.22 -36.39
C VAL A 469 4.33 8.33 -35.71
N ARG A 470 4.43 9.20 -34.70
CA ARG A 470 5.64 9.44 -33.93
C ARG A 470 5.66 8.63 -32.62
N PRO A 471 6.84 8.25 -32.10
CA PRO A 471 6.99 7.76 -30.74
C PRO A 471 6.25 8.64 -29.74
N LEU A 472 5.54 7.99 -28.83
CA LEU A 472 5.03 8.59 -27.62
C LEU A 472 6.27 8.93 -26.76
N ASP A 473 6.32 10.05 -26.03
CA ASP A 473 7.53 10.41 -25.25
C ASP A 473 8.01 9.18 -24.47
N TYR A 474 9.29 8.79 -24.61
CA TYR A 474 9.73 7.42 -24.32
C TYR A 474 9.52 7.00 -22.86
N ALA A 475 8.79 5.91 -22.63
CA ALA A 475 8.65 5.34 -21.30
C ALA A 475 9.99 4.86 -20.70
N GLU A 476 10.28 5.26 -19.45
CA GLU A 476 11.33 4.72 -18.58
C GLU A 476 12.69 4.40 -19.25
N GLY A 477 13.30 5.38 -19.90
CA GLY A 477 14.65 5.22 -20.48
C GLY A 477 14.74 4.19 -21.62
N TYR A 478 13.61 3.86 -22.26
CA TYR A 478 13.57 2.99 -23.43
C TYR A 478 14.45 3.58 -24.56
N PRO A 479 15.21 2.75 -25.32
CA PRO A 479 16.09 3.26 -26.37
C PRO A 479 15.36 4.11 -27.40
N ALA A 480 15.81 5.35 -27.59
CA ALA A 480 15.40 6.15 -28.72
C ALA A 480 15.74 5.43 -30.04
N CYS A 481 14.94 5.66 -31.08
CA CYS A 481 15.32 5.28 -32.43
C CYS A 481 16.63 6.01 -32.79
N GLY A 482 17.74 5.27 -32.87
CA GLY A 482 19.02 5.78 -33.39
C GLY A 482 19.00 5.92 -34.92
N CYS A 483 17.84 6.20 -35.50
CA CYS A 483 17.56 6.31 -36.91
C CYS A 483 17.04 7.73 -37.17
N ASP A 484 17.39 8.34 -38.31
CA ASP A 484 16.86 9.65 -38.73
C ASP A 484 15.34 9.63 -39.05
N ASP A 485 14.67 8.48 -38.83
CA ASP A 485 13.24 8.28 -39.09
C ASP A 485 12.49 8.26 -37.75
N ASP A 486 11.83 9.36 -37.41
CA ASP A 486 11.03 9.51 -36.20
C ASP A 486 9.75 8.63 -36.19
N ALA A 487 9.64 7.58 -37.00
CA ALA A 487 8.46 6.71 -37.03
C ALA A 487 8.37 5.76 -35.82
N LEU A 488 7.17 5.62 -35.26
CA LEU A 488 6.87 4.65 -34.21
C LEU A 488 7.07 3.22 -34.75
N ARG A 489 7.86 2.38 -34.06
CA ARG A 489 8.05 0.97 -34.43
C ARG A 489 7.15 0.07 -33.61
N PHE A 490 6.85 -1.12 -34.13
CA PHE A 490 6.02 -2.11 -33.43
C PHE A 490 6.56 -2.47 -32.02
N LEU A 491 7.89 -2.54 -31.86
CA LEU A 491 8.51 -2.79 -30.55
C LEU A 491 8.29 -1.62 -29.56
N ASP A 492 8.21 -0.40 -30.07
CA ASP A 492 8.00 0.81 -29.25
C ASP A 492 6.55 0.78 -28.70
N LEU A 493 5.58 0.38 -29.51
CA LEU A 493 4.21 0.11 -29.06
C LEU A 493 4.17 -1.00 -27.99
N LEU A 494 4.91 -2.10 -28.17
CA LEU A 494 4.96 -3.17 -27.15
C LEU A 494 5.62 -2.69 -25.84
N ALA A 495 6.59 -1.78 -25.90
CA ALA A 495 7.24 -1.22 -24.72
C ALA A 495 6.25 -0.37 -23.90
N GLU A 496 5.49 0.50 -24.57
CA GLU A 496 4.44 1.31 -23.95
C GLU A 496 3.33 0.45 -23.34
N ILE A 497 2.89 -0.62 -24.02
CA ILE A 497 1.91 -1.57 -23.48
C ILE A 497 2.46 -2.27 -22.24
N ALA A 498 3.73 -2.70 -22.24
CA ALA A 498 4.33 -3.37 -21.10
C ALA A 498 4.36 -2.48 -19.85
N VAL A 499 4.70 -1.19 -20.03
CA VAL A 499 4.74 -0.21 -18.95
C VAL A 499 3.33 0.12 -18.45
N ALA A 500 2.39 0.45 -19.35
CA ALA A 500 1.00 0.72 -18.97
C ALA A 500 0.34 -0.48 -18.27
N ALA A 501 0.65 -1.71 -18.71
CA ALA A 501 0.17 -2.93 -18.05
C ALA A 501 0.76 -3.12 -16.64
N ARG A 502 2.06 -2.88 -16.45
CA ARG A 502 2.69 -2.93 -15.13
C ARG A 502 2.09 -1.87 -14.19
N LEU A 503 2.00 -0.63 -14.65
CA LEU A 503 1.51 0.48 -13.83
C LEU A 503 0.01 0.36 -13.51
N SER A 504 -0.80 -0.17 -14.43
CA SER A 504 -2.20 -0.50 -14.15
C SER A 504 -2.37 -1.73 -13.26
N GLY A 505 -1.30 -2.45 -12.91
CA GLY A 505 -1.34 -3.66 -12.09
C GLY A 505 -1.79 -4.93 -12.84
N ASP A 506 -1.90 -4.89 -14.16
CA ASP A 506 -2.14 -6.09 -14.99
C ASP A 506 -0.80 -6.79 -15.31
N SER A 507 -0.21 -7.38 -14.28
CA SER A 507 1.11 -8.03 -14.36
C SER A 507 1.14 -9.19 -15.35
N GLU A 508 0.02 -9.89 -15.56
CA GLU A 508 -0.07 -10.96 -16.56
C GLU A 508 -0.01 -10.40 -17.98
N ARG A 509 -0.77 -9.33 -18.27
CA ARG A 509 -0.69 -8.65 -19.57
C ARG A 509 0.72 -8.13 -19.83
N ALA A 510 1.33 -7.47 -18.85
CA ALA A 510 2.70 -6.99 -18.94
C ALA A 510 3.68 -8.13 -19.28
N PHE A 511 3.57 -9.26 -18.57
CA PHE A 511 4.43 -10.43 -18.80
C PHE A 511 4.24 -11.06 -20.19
N MET A 512 3.00 -11.16 -20.66
CA MET A 512 2.69 -11.67 -22.01
C MET A 512 3.28 -10.77 -23.11
N ILE A 513 3.16 -9.46 -22.96
CA ILE A 513 3.65 -8.48 -23.93
C ILE A 513 5.17 -8.44 -23.95
N THR A 514 5.83 -8.43 -22.79
CA THR A 514 7.29 -8.53 -22.70
C THR A 514 7.81 -9.83 -23.31
N LYS A 515 7.13 -10.98 -23.09
CA LYS A 515 7.46 -12.24 -23.77
C LYS A 515 7.30 -12.15 -25.30
N ARG A 516 6.25 -11.47 -25.79
CA ARG A 516 6.03 -11.26 -27.23
C ARG A 516 7.17 -10.43 -27.84
N ALA A 517 7.56 -9.34 -27.19
CA ALA A 517 8.67 -8.48 -27.62
C ALA A 517 10.00 -9.25 -27.67
N LEU A 518 10.35 -9.98 -26.60
CA LEU A 518 11.58 -10.77 -26.53
C LEU A 518 11.64 -11.88 -27.59
N ARG A 519 10.51 -12.49 -27.98
CA ARG A 519 10.48 -13.46 -29.09
C ARG A 519 10.83 -12.82 -30.42
N ARG A 520 10.37 -11.60 -30.67
CA ARG A 520 10.64 -10.85 -31.90
C ARG A 520 12.07 -10.34 -31.96
N LEU A 521 12.62 -9.89 -30.82
CA LEU A 521 14.00 -9.43 -30.73
C LEU A 521 15.04 -10.52 -31.00
N ARG A 522 14.68 -11.81 -30.89
CA ARG A 522 15.55 -12.93 -31.30
C ARG A 522 15.91 -12.90 -32.79
N THR A 523 15.07 -12.31 -33.64
CA THR A 523 15.30 -12.23 -35.09
C THR A 523 15.87 -10.88 -35.53
N GLU A 524 15.63 -9.80 -34.79
CA GLU A 524 16.03 -8.43 -35.17
C GLU A 524 17.40 -7.99 -34.62
N ASN A 525 18.00 -8.76 -33.68
CA ASN A 525 19.32 -8.53 -33.05
C ASN A 525 19.54 -7.08 -32.54
N ASP A 526 18.68 -6.63 -31.63
CA ASP A 526 18.76 -5.33 -30.97
C ASP A 526 19.07 -5.52 -29.46
N PRO A 527 20.36 -5.45 -29.05
CA PRO A 527 20.75 -5.79 -27.69
C PRO A 527 20.23 -4.80 -26.65
N LEU A 528 20.08 -3.51 -26.98
CA LEU A 528 19.60 -2.48 -26.04
C LEU A 528 18.13 -2.68 -25.69
N ARG A 529 17.26 -2.89 -26.68
CA ARG A 529 15.85 -3.20 -26.41
C ARG A 529 15.68 -4.55 -25.75
N THR A 530 16.50 -5.54 -26.12
CA THR A 530 16.48 -6.85 -25.44
C THR A 530 16.80 -6.70 -23.96
N ALA A 531 17.86 -5.95 -23.63
CA ALA A 531 18.23 -5.65 -22.24
C ALA A 531 17.11 -4.91 -21.49
N TRP A 532 16.48 -3.90 -22.11
CA TRP A 532 15.38 -3.17 -21.48
C TRP A 532 14.16 -4.07 -21.20
N PHE A 533 13.72 -4.90 -22.15
CA PHE A 533 12.60 -5.82 -21.94
C PHE A 533 12.92 -6.91 -20.91
N LEU A 534 14.17 -7.38 -20.84
CA LEU A 534 14.62 -8.30 -19.79
C LEU A 534 14.53 -7.63 -18.41
N MET A 535 15.01 -6.39 -18.27
CA MET A 535 14.88 -5.62 -17.03
C MET A 535 13.41 -5.46 -16.61
N GLN A 536 12.51 -5.11 -17.53
CA GLN A 536 11.07 -5.01 -17.23
C GLN A 536 10.48 -6.36 -16.79
N ARG A 537 10.89 -7.47 -17.41
CA ARG A 537 10.46 -8.82 -16.99
C ARG A 537 10.99 -9.20 -15.61
N SER A 538 12.23 -8.81 -15.28
CA SER A 538 12.81 -8.99 -13.96
C SER A 538 12.00 -8.25 -12.88
N ARG A 539 11.66 -6.97 -13.12
CA ARG A 539 10.82 -6.18 -12.21
C ARG A 539 9.46 -6.84 -11.97
N LEU A 540 8.82 -7.35 -13.03
CA LEU A 540 7.56 -8.09 -12.91
C LEU A 540 7.73 -9.39 -12.11
N CYS A 541 8.84 -10.11 -12.31
CA CYS A 541 9.15 -11.34 -11.58
C CYS A 541 9.23 -11.08 -10.07
N GLN A 542 10.00 -10.05 -9.68
CA GLN A 542 10.15 -9.61 -8.29
C GLN A 542 8.82 -9.13 -7.71
N GLY A 543 8.13 -8.20 -8.39
CA GLY A 543 6.88 -7.60 -7.92
C GLY A 543 5.72 -8.59 -7.78
N THR A 544 5.71 -9.70 -8.54
CA THR A 544 4.69 -10.76 -8.44
C THR A 544 5.10 -11.94 -7.56
N GLY A 545 6.28 -11.88 -6.94
CA GLY A 545 6.81 -12.97 -6.12
C GLY A 545 7.05 -14.27 -6.89
N ARG A 546 7.36 -14.19 -8.19
CA ARG A 546 7.68 -15.36 -9.04
C ARG A 546 9.14 -15.77 -8.98
N GLY A 547 10.00 -14.89 -8.46
CA GLY A 547 11.44 -15.09 -8.34
C GLY A 547 12.15 -13.76 -8.07
N ASP A 548 13.46 -13.84 -7.83
CA ASP A 548 14.35 -12.69 -7.63
C ASP A 548 14.62 -11.86 -8.90
N GLY A 549 14.26 -12.40 -10.08
CA GLY A 549 14.46 -11.75 -11.38
C GLY A 549 15.92 -11.66 -11.85
N TRP A 550 16.86 -12.36 -11.23
CA TRP A 550 18.29 -12.24 -11.57
C TRP A 550 18.62 -12.77 -12.96
N GLU A 551 18.04 -13.89 -13.37
CA GLU A 551 18.31 -14.51 -14.69
C GLU A 551 18.17 -13.48 -15.83
N ASP A 552 17.13 -12.66 -15.76
CA ASP A 552 16.86 -11.62 -16.74
C ASP A 552 17.80 -10.41 -16.60
N LEU A 553 18.06 -9.93 -15.39
CA LEU A 553 18.96 -8.79 -15.15
C LEU A 553 20.40 -9.11 -15.52
N GLY A 554 20.91 -10.29 -15.13
CA GLY A 554 22.24 -10.76 -15.49
C GLY A 554 22.39 -10.86 -17.01
N ARG A 555 21.38 -11.42 -17.69
CA ARG A 555 21.39 -11.49 -19.16
C ARG A 555 21.35 -10.11 -19.82
N ALA A 556 20.57 -9.17 -19.28
CA ALA A 556 20.54 -7.79 -19.76
C ALA A 556 21.91 -7.13 -19.62
N GLN A 557 22.58 -7.31 -18.48
CA GLN A 557 23.94 -6.81 -18.24
C GLN A 557 24.96 -7.36 -19.24
N GLU A 558 24.91 -8.65 -19.53
CA GLU A 558 25.81 -9.29 -20.50
C GLU A 558 25.63 -8.75 -21.93
N LEU A 559 24.39 -8.58 -22.37
CA LEU A 559 24.07 -8.11 -23.73
C LEU A 559 24.59 -6.71 -24.02
N MET A 560 24.74 -5.91 -22.98
CA MET A 560 25.22 -4.53 -23.07
C MET A 560 26.76 -4.42 -23.04
N ARG A 561 27.49 -5.50 -22.77
CA ARG A 561 28.96 -5.45 -22.69
C ARG A 561 29.56 -5.04 -24.04
N GLY A 562 30.42 -4.02 -24.03
CA GLY A 562 31.11 -3.53 -25.21
C GLY A 562 30.30 -2.56 -26.09
N LEU A 563 29.06 -2.24 -25.71
CA LEU A 563 28.24 -1.22 -26.38
C LEU A 563 28.55 0.18 -25.83
N PRO A 564 28.29 1.26 -26.61
CA PRO A 564 28.45 2.63 -26.14
C PRO A 564 27.45 2.97 -25.02
N PRO A 565 27.80 3.83 -24.05
CA PRO A 565 26.89 4.27 -22.98
C PRO A 565 25.54 4.78 -23.51
N SER A 566 24.45 4.39 -22.85
CA SER A 566 23.09 4.84 -23.15
C SER A 566 22.22 4.86 -21.88
N SER A 567 21.04 5.47 -21.94
CA SER A 567 20.09 5.48 -20.81
C SER A 567 19.73 4.06 -20.34
N VAL A 568 19.63 3.10 -21.26
CA VAL A 568 19.44 1.67 -20.89
C VAL A 568 20.63 1.12 -20.12
N HIS A 569 21.87 1.47 -20.51
CA HIS A 569 23.05 1.05 -19.75
C HIS A 569 22.98 1.58 -18.31
N ALA A 570 22.66 2.86 -18.13
CA ALA A 570 22.55 3.47 -16.82
C ALA A 570 21.47 2.78 -15.97
N THR A 571 20.25 2.65 -16.50
CA THR A 571 19.10 2.08 -15.77
C THR A 571 19.27 0.59 -15.44
N VAL A 572 19.76 -0.23 -16.37
CA VAL A 572 20.01 -1.65 -16.12
C VAL A 572 21.17 -1.82 -15.14
N THR A 573 22.26 -1.05 -15.27
CA THR A 573 23.39 -1.15 -14.32
C THR A 573 22.98 -0.72 -12.91
N ALA A 574 22.14 0.33 -12.79
CA ALA A 574 21.57 0.74 -11.51
C ALA A 574 20.64 -0.34 -10.90
N ALA A 575 19.84 -1.01 -11.73
CA ALA A 575 19.00 -2.12 -11.29
C ALA A 575 19.83 -3.33 -10.82
N VAL A 576 20.91 -3.67 -11.55
CA VAL A 576 21.85 -4.72 -11.17
C VAL A 576 22.55 -4.38 -9.85
N ALA A 577 23.07 -3.16 -9.70
CA ALA A 577 23.72 -2.72 -8.46
C ALA A 577 22.75 -2.78 -7.27
N SER A 578 21.50 -2.37 -7.47
CA SER A 578 20.46 -2.44 -6.43
C SER A 578 20.09 -3.87 -6.07
N TRP A 579 19.96 -4.75 -7.06
CA TRP A 579 19.70 -6.18 -6.83
C TRP A 579 20.85 -6.83 -6.07
N GLN A 580 22.09 -6.61 -6.52
CA GLN A 580 23.30 -7.14 -5.90
C GLN A 580 23.48 -6.64 -4.47
N MET A 581 23.17 -5.36 -4.19
CA MET A 581 23.22 -4.82 -2.82
C MET A 581 22.30 -5.61 -1.87
N LEU A 582 21.13 -6.05 -2.34
CA LEU A 582 20.14 -6.77 -1.53
C LEU A 582 20.42 -8.27 -1.41
N HIS A 583 21.06 -8.90 -2.40
CA HIS A 583 21.22 -10.36 -2.49
C HIS A 583 22.67 -10.83 -2.30
N GLU A 584 23.62 -10.13 -2.91
CA GLU A 584 25.04 -10.50 -2.97
C GLU A 584 25.94 -9.26 -2.72
N PRO A 585 25.85 -8.61 -1.54
CA PRO A 585 26.68 -7.44 -1.27
C PRO A 585 28.17 -7.81 -1.25
N GLY A 586 29.02 -6.97 -1.86
CA GLY A 586 30.45 -7.27 -1.98
C GLY A 586 31.21 -6.34 -2.92
N PRO A 587 32.52 -6.59 -3.15
CA PRO A 587 33.37 -5.73 -3.99
C PRO A 587 32.88 -5.57 -5.43
N GLY A 588 32.33 -6.64 -6.02
CA GLY A 588 31.76 -6.57 -7.37
C GLY A 588 30.53 -5.65 -7.46
N THR A 589 29.75 -5.59 -6.39
CA THR A 589 28.58 -4.71 -6.26
C THR A 589 29.01 -3.25 -6.18
N PHE A 590 30.09 -2.96 -5.45
CA PHE A 590 30.68 -1.63 -5.35
C PHE A 590 31.09 -1.10 -6.73
N THR A 591 31.90 -1.87 -7.48
CA THR A 591 32.31 -1.52 -8.85
C THR A 591 31.10 -1.32 -9.79
N THR A 592 30.06 -2.14 -9.62
CA THR A 592 28.83 -2.01 -10.42
C THR A 592 28.08 -0.71 -10.10
N ALA A 593 27.99 -0.34 -8.82
CA ALA A 593 27.36 0.91 -8.40
C ALA A 593 28.14 2.16 -8.86
N GLU A 594 29.47 2.15 -8.78
CA GLU A 594 30.32 3.22 -9.35
C GLU A 594 30.07 3.39 -10.85
N ARG A 595 30.02 2.26 -11.57
CA ARG A 595 29.76 2.28 -13.01
C ARG A 595 28.35 2.78 -13.33
N ALA A 596 27.35 2.48 -12.50
CA ALA A 596 26.00 3.01 -12.65
C ALA A 596 25.96 4.54 -12.52
N VAL A 597 26.67 5.10 -11.53
CA VAL A 597 26.80 6.56 -11.34
C VAL A 597 27.47 7.21 -12.55
N GLU A 598 28.59 6.64 -13.02
CA GLU A 598 29.31 7.15 -14.17
C GLU A 598 28.45 7.14 -15.44
N LEU A 599 27.76 6.04 -15.72
CA LEU A 599 26.89 5.89 -16.88
C LEU A 599 25.72 6.87 -16.84
N ALA A 600 25.06 7.02 -15.68
CA ALA A 600 23.94 7.96 -15.51
C ALA A 600 24.39 9.41 -15.75
N ARG A 601 25.55 9.80 -15.23
CA ARG A 601 26.13 11.13 -15.45
C ARG A 601 26.46 11.36 -16.93
N LEU A 602 27.07 10.38 -17.60
CA LEU A 602 27.46 10.49 -19.01
C LEU A 602 26.26 10.71 -19.94
N VAL A 603 25.10 10.16 -19.60
CA VAL A 603 23.87 10.27 -20.40
C VAL A 603 22.97 11.42 -19.93
N GLY A 604 23.37 12.18 -18.91
CA GLY A 604 22.62 13.33 -18.39
C GLY A 604 21.37 12.96 -17.59
N ASP A 605 21.33 11.76 -16.99
CA ASP A 605 20.18 11.29 -16.19
C ASP A 605 20.42 11.54 -14.69
N GLU A 606 20.07 12.74 -14.21
CA GLU A 606 20.31 13.17 -12.81
C GLU A 606 19.59 12.28 -11.79
N GLU A 607 18.36 11.84 -12.06
CA GLU A 607 17.61 10.99 -11.13
C GLU A 607 18.24 9.59 -11.01
N ALA A 608 18.61 8.97 -12.14
CA ALA A 608 19.32 7.69 -12.13
C ALA A 608 20.71 7.81 -11.47
N GLU A 609 21.38 8.96 -11.64
CA GLU A 609 22.64 9.26 -10.97
C GLU A 609 22.44 9.28 -9.46
N LEU A 610 21.48 10.08 -8.95
CA LEU A 610 21.20 10.19 -7.52
C LEU A 610 20.76 8.85 -6.92
N ASN A 611 19.93 8.08 -7.61
CA ASN A 611 19.54 6.74 -7.19
C ASN A 611 20.75 5.80 -7.06
N SER A 612 21.69 5.86 -8.00
CA SER A 612 22.92 5.05 -7.98
C SER A 612 23.90 5.52 -6.90
N ARG A 613 23.99 6.84 -6.66
CA ARG A 613 24.80 7.43 -5.57
C ARG A 613 24.30 6.99 -4.20
N VAL A 614 22.98 6.91 -3.99
CA VAL A 614 22.39 6.34 -2.76
C VAL A 614 22.84 4.88 -2.52
N THR A 615 22.86 4.05 -3.57
CA THR A 615 23.37 2.67 -3.49
C THR A 615 24.86 2.65 -3.15
N LEU A 616 25.66 3.43 -3.88
CA LEU A 616 27.11 3.48 -3.71
C LEU A 616 27.48 3.97 -2.30
N ALA A 617 26.82 5.02 -1.81
CA ALA A 617 27.03 5.57 -0.48
C ALA A 617 26.77 4.53 0.62
N GLY A 618 25.68 3.75 0.51
CA GLY A 618 25.41 2.65 1.43
C GLY A 618 26.52 1.60 1.44
N LEU A 619 26.99 1.20 0.26
CA LEU A 619 28.09 0.24 0.11
C LEU A 619 29.43 0.78 0.66
N SER A 620 29.70 2.08 0.50
CA SER A 620 30.90 2.72 1.08
C SER A 620 30.89 2.65 2.61
N VAL A 621 29.73 2.90 3.23
CA VAL A 621 29.58 2.76 4.69
C VAL A 621 29.83 1.31 5.12
N ASP A 622 29.23 0.34 4.42
CA ASP A 622 29.41 -1.09 4.71
C ASP A 622 30.87 -1.56 4.52
N ALA A 623 31.62 -0.91 3.64
CA ALA A 623 33.05 -1.14 3.41
C ALA A 623 33.96 -0.45 4.45
N GLY A 624 33.40 0.38 5.33
CA GLY A 624 34.12 1.06 6.42
C GLY A 624 34.40 2.55 6.21
N ASP A 625 34.06 3.12 5.05
CA ASP A 625 34.16 4.57 4.81
C ASP A 625 32.89 5.29 5.30
N VAL A 626 32.70 5.26 6.62
CA VAL A 626 31.44 5.63 7.27
C VAL A 626 31.09 7.12 7.07
N GLU A 627 31.99 8.04 7.40
CA GLU A 627 31.66 9.47 7.37
C GLU A 627 31.52 10.03 5.95
N ALA A 628 32.40 9.62 5.02
CA ALA A 628 32.30 10.06 3.64
C ALA A 628 31.07 9.45 2.96
N GLY A 629 30.80 8.16 3.18
CA GLY A 629 29.61 7.49 2.68
C GLY A 629 28.32 8.15 3.16
N LEU A 630 28.18 8.42 4.46
CA LEU A 630 26.99 9.09 5.01
C LEU A 630 26.82 10.54 4.50
N THR A 631 27.93 11.27 4.31
CA THR A 631 27.90 12.63 3.75
C THR A 631 27.41 12.63 2.31
N GLU A 632 27.92 11.70 1.49
CA GLU A 632 27.50 11.52 0.11
C GLU A 632 26.03 11.10 0.01
N PHE A 633 25.59 10.21 0.90
CA PHE A 633 24.20 9.79 0.99
C PHE A 633 23.27 10.98 1.21
N ARG A 634 23.55 11.81 2.22
CA ARG A 634 22.76 13.01 2.54
C ARG A 634 22.74 13.99 1.38
N THR A 635 23.90 14.24 0.76
CA THR A 635 24.01 15.13 -0.40
C THR A 635 23.13 14.67 -1.55
N ALA A 636 23.10 13.37 -1.85
CA ALA A 636 22.23 12.82 -2.89
C ALA A 636 20.74 12.94 -2.53
N LEU A 637 20.39 12.72 -1.26
CA LEU A 637 19.03 12.85 -0.75
C LEU A 637 18.52 14.29 -0.77
N ASP A 638 19.31 15.25 -0.27
CA ASP A 638 18.95 16.67 -0.28
C ASP A 638 18.70 17.16 -1.70
N ARG A 639 19.56 16.75 -2.64
CA ARG A 639 19.37 17.03 -4.06
C ARG A 639 18.10 16.40 -4.64
N ALA A 640 17.78 15.17 -4.25
CA ALA A 640 16.54 14.52 -4.67
C ALA A 640 15.30 15.26 -4.13
N VAL A 641 15.35 15.76 -2.89
CA VAL A 641 14.30 16.58 -2.28
C VAL A 641 14.14 17.92 -3.01
N GLU A 642 15.24 18.62 -3.31
CA GLU A 642 15.22 19.87 -4.10
C GLU A 642 14.57 19.68 -5.48
N ARG A 643 14.81 18.53 -6.12
CA ARG A 643 14.30 18.23 -7.46
C ARG A 643 12.90 17.60 -7.48
N GLY A 644 12.41 17.11 -6.33
CA GLY A 644 11.16 16.37 -6.27
C GLY A 644 11.24 14.95 -6.85
N TYR A 645 12.41 14.31 -6.81
CA TYR A 645 12.58 12.93 -7.30
C TYR A 645 12.08 11.90 -6.27
N PHE A 646 10.76 11.73 -6.20
CA PHE A 646 10.07 11.00 -5.13
C PHE A 646 10.53 9.55 -4.96
N ALA A 647 10.92 8.86 -6.04
CA ALA A 647 11.47 7.51 -5.98
C ALA A 647 12.75 7.45 -5.15
N VAL A 648 13.66 8.38 -5.43
CA VAL A 648 14.94 8.51 -4.73
C VAL A 648 14.73 8.98 -3.30
N ILE A 649 13.80 9.92 -3.06
CA ILE A 649 13.42 10.39 -1.72
C ILE A 649 12.90 9.21 -0.88
N GLY A 650 11.91 8.47 -1.41
CA GLY A 650 11.33 7.32 -0.73
C GLY A 650 12.37 6.26 -0.40
N ARG A 651 13.15 5.83 -1.40
CA ARG A 651 14.21 4.83 -1.22
C ARG A 651 15.31 5.30 -0.27
N GLY A 652 15.76 6.54 -0.40
CA GLY A 652 16.84 7.08 0.41
C GLY A 652 16.44 7.25 1.87
N HIS A 653 15.21 7.71 2.18
CA HIS A 653 14.72 7.78 3.55
C HIS A 653 14.41 6.41 4.17
N VAL A 654 14.18 5.37 3.36
CA VAL A 654 14.17 3.99 3.85
C VAL A 654 15.58 3.51 4.16
N ASN A 655 16.54 3.73 3.26
CA ASN A 655 17.87 3.12 3.37
C ASN A 655 18.80 3.86 4.36
N LEU A 656 18.80 5.19 4.39
CA LEU A 656 19.72 5.98 5.23
C LEU A 656 19.60 5.64 6.73
N PRO A 657 18.40 5.56 7.34
CA PRO A 657 18.27 5.12 8.74
C PRO A 657 18.84 3.70 8.95
N GLY A 658 18.62 2.80 8.00
CA GLY A 658 19.19 1.46 8.05
C GLY A 658 20.72 1.47 8.01
N THR A 659 21.31 2.27 7.14
CA THR A 659 22.77 2.44 7.05
C THR A 659 23.35 3.02 8.35
N LEU A 660 22.72 4.04 8.93
CA LEU A 660 23.10 4.63 10.22
C LEU A 660 23.02 3.62 11.37
N GLU A 661 21.91 2.88 11.45
CA GLU A 661 21.72 1.81 12.44
C GLU A 661 22.79 0.74 12.31
N GLY A 662 23.14 0.37 11.08
CA GLY A 662 24.15 -0.65 10.77
C GLY A 662 25.52 -0.37 11.36
N VAL A 663 25.89 0.91 11.51
CA VAL A 663 27.17 1.35 12.10
C VAL A 663 27.04 1.88 13.53
N GLY A 664 25.88 1.71 14.18
CA GLY A 664 25.67 2.05 15.58
C GLY A 664 25.21 3.49 15.84
N ARG A 665 24.87 4.28 14.81
CA ARG A 665 24.41 5.68 14.93
C ARG A 665 22.88 5.75 15.10
N SER A 666 22.34 5.03 16.09
CA SER A 666 20.89 4.85 16.26
C SER A 666 20.13 6.13 16.58
N ARG A 667 20.71 7.05 17.36
CA ARG A 667 20.06 8.34 17.67
C ARG A 667 19.82 9.16 16.42
N GLU A 668 20.84 9.27 15.57
CA GLU A 668 20.74 10.00 14.32
C GLU A 668 19.82 9.30 13.31
N ALA A 669 19.77 7.96 13.31
CA ALA A 669 18.79 7.21 12.53
C ALA A 669 17.35 7.60 12.90
N VAL A 670 17.04 7.76 14.19
CA VAL A 670 15.73 8.24 14.65
C VAL A 670 15.45 9.67 14.15
N GLU A 671 16.42 10.58 14.25
CA GLU A 671 16.28 11.97 13.75
C GLU A 671 15.98 12.01 12.24
N VAL A 672 16.69 11.21 11.43
CA VAL A 672 16.45 11.11 9.99
C VAL A 672 15.07 10.53 9.68
N THR A 673 14.57 9.60 10.50
CA THR A 673 13.23 9.02 10.30
C THR A 673 12.10 10.01 10.58
N ASP A 674 12.31 11.05 11.41
CA ASP A 674 11.30 12.10 11.61
C ASP A 674 11.04 12.85 10.30
N GLN A 675 12.11 13.35 9.67
CA GLN A 675 12.05 13.99 8.35
C GLN A 675 11.54 13.02 7.27
N GLY A 676 12.01 11.78 7.28
CA GLY A 676 11.59 10.76 6.32
C GLY A 676 10.09 10.44 6.41
N THR A 677 9.54 10.35 7.62
CA THR A 677 8.11 10.13 7.85
C THR A 677 7.31 11.33 7.37
N GLU A 678 7.75 12.56 7.69
CA GLU A 678 7.11 13.79 7.22
C GLU A 678 7.08 13.86 5.70
N LEU A 679 8.21 13.62 5.01
CA LEU A 679 8.31 13.71 3.55
C LEU A 679 7.55 12.60 2.85
N THR A 680 7.73 11.33 3.25
CA THR A 680 7.01 10.21 2.63
C THR A 680 5.52 10.32 2.86
N THR A 681 5.07 10.76 4.04
CA THR A 681 3.67 11.07 4.31
C THR A 681 3.24 12.26 3.48
N ARG A 682 4.00 13.36 3.45
CA ARG A 682 3.68 14.55 2.64
C ARG A 682 3.44 14.17 1.21
N TYR A 683 4.25 13.26 0.64
CA TYR A 683 4.19 12.76 -0.74
C TYR A 683 3.31 11.51 -0.94
N GLY A 684 2.61 11.06 0.09
CA GLY A 684 1.68 9.94 -0.01
C GLY A 684 2.25 8.58 -0.36
N LEU A 685 3.49 8.35 0.05
CA LEU A 685 4.23 7.11 -0.17
C LEU A 685 3.98 6.15 1.00
N LYS A 686 2.73 5.67 1.19
CA LYS A 686 2.33 4.87 2.37
C LYS A 686 3.24 3.67 2.65
N ASN A 687 3.62 2.92 1.63
CA ASN A 687 4.60 1.83 1.79
C ASN A 687 5.95 2.37 2.30
N SER A 688 6.53 3.38 1.64
CA SER A 688 7.79 3.99 2.08
C SER A 688 7.69 4.52 3.52
N THR A 689 6.57 5.12 3.91
CA THR A 689 6.31 5.54 5.29
C THR A 689 6.31 4.34 6.25
N SER A 690 5.66 3.22 5.90
CA SER A 690 5.72 1.97 6.67
C SER A 690 7.16 1.47 6.84
N TRP A 691 7.96 1.50 5.78
CA TRP A 691 9.37 1.11 5.82
C TRP A 691 10.21 2.03 6.73
N VAL A 692 10.04 3.35 6.62
CA VAL A 692 10.71 4.35 7.47
C VAL A 692 10.36 4.11 8.95
N LEU A 693 9.08 3.89 9.27
CA LEU A 693 8.62 3.62 10.63
C LEU A 693 9.14 2.27 11.18
N SER A 694 9.29 1.26 10.32
CA SER A 694 9.91 -0.01 10.70
C SER A 694 11.39 0.15 11.05
N ASN A 695 12.11 1.02 10.34
CA ASN A 695 13.50 1.35 10.65
C ASN A 695 13.60 2.23 11.90
N ARG A 696 12.66 3.16 12.09
CA ARG A 696 12.52 3.93 13.33
C ARG A 696 12.33 3.01 14.54
N SER A 697 11.46 2.00 14.42
CA SER A 697 11.24 1.01 15.47
C SER A 697 12.53 0.27 15.83
N GLU A 698 13.34 -0.11 14.85
CA GLU A 698 14.62 -0.78 15.10
C GLU A 698 15.58 0.12 15.88
N SER A 699 15.77 1.37 15.44
CA SER A 699 16.69 2.29 16.12
C SER A 699 16.21 2.71 17.51
N LEU A 700 14.90 2.92 17.69
CA LEU A 700 14.31 3.17 19.02
C LEU A 700 14.52 1.97 19.96
N GLN A 701 14.40 0.75 19.45
CA GLN A 701 14.68 -0.45 20.22
C GLN A 701 16.14 -0.52 20.65
N SER A 702 17.07 -0.29 19.72
CA SER A 702 18.51 -0.23 19.99
C SER A 702 18.86 0.80 21.07
N LEU A 703 18.16 1.95 21.11
CA LEU A 703 18.32 2.99 22.13
C LEU A 703 17.65 2.69 23.48
N GLY A 704 16.89 1.59 23.58
CA GLY A 704 16.14 1.24 24.78
C GLY A 704 14.77 1.91 24.93
N ARG A 705 14.28 2.64 23.92
CA ARG A 705 12.98 3.32 23.90
C ARG A 705 11.87 2.37 23.42
N TRP A 706 11.72 1.23 24.09
CA TRP A 706 10.88 0.11 23.64
C TRP A 706 9.37 0.43 23.49
N PRO A 707 8.74 1.22 24.37
CA PRO A 707 7.34 1.61 24.16
C PRO A 707 7.13 2.38 22.84
N GLU A 708 8.03 3.30 22.52
CA GLU A 708 7.98 4.09 21.28
C GLU A 708 8.30 3.22 20.06
N ALA A 709 9.24 2.27 20.19
CA ALA A 709 9.51 1.29 19.16
C ALA A 709 8.26 0.47 18.80
N GLY A 710 7.52 -0.02 19.82
CA GLY A 710 6.29 -0.77 19.61
C GLY A 710 5.18 0.04 18.94
N GLN A 711 5.07 1.34 19.26
CA GLN A 711 4.15 2.25 18.59
C GLN A 711 4.52 2.43 17.11
N ALA A 712 5.80 2.68 16.81
CA ALA A 712 6.28 2.82 15.44
C ALA A 712 6.06 1.55 14.61
N ALA A 713 6.31 0.36 15.16
CA ALA A 713 6.07 -0.91 14.46
C ALA A 713 4.57 -1.16 14.20
N THR A 714 3.71 -0.79 15.15
CA THR A 714 2.25 -0.94 15.00
C THR A 714 1.72 0.00 13.91
N GLU A 715 2.19 1.24 13.89
CA GLU A 715 1.83 2.20 12.86
C GLU A 715 2.37 1.81 11.47
N ALA A 716 3.60 1.29 11.40
CA ALA A 716 4.14 0.72 10.18
C ALA A 716 3.20 -0.36 9.61
N ARG A 717 2.78 -1.31 10.46
CA ARG A 717 1.84 -2.36 10.07
C ARG A 717 0.50 -1.82 9.56
N ARG A 718 0.00 -0.71 10.11
CA ARG A 718 -1.24 -0.05 9.66
C ARG A 718 -1.11 0.54 8.26
N LEU A 719 0.06 1.08 7.93
CA LEU A 719 0.33 1.75 6.65
C LEU A 719 0.82 0.82 5.54
N ALA A 720 1.28 -0.38 5.88
CA ALA A 720 1.79 -1.36 4.93
C ALA A 720 0.73 -1.81 3.91
N GLN A 721 1.05 -1.70 2.61
CA GLN A 721 0.18 -2.13 1.51
C GLN A 721 0.72 -3.35 0.75
N ASN A 722 1.96 -3.76 1.01
CA ASN A 722 2.55 -4.96 0.40
C ASN A 722 3.02 -5.97 1.47
N SER A 723 3.16 -7.22 1.04
CA SER A 723 3.47 -8.36 1.91
C SER A 723 4.80 -8.19 2.66
N LEU A 724 5.82 -7.66 1.98
CA LEU A 724 7.15 -7.50 2.56
C LEU A 724 7.17 -6.43 3.67
N ALA A 725 6.46 -5.32 3.49
CA ALA A 725 6.33 -4.28 4.51
C ALA A 725 5.60 -4.80 5.76
N LEU A 726 4.56 -5.63 5.57
CA LEU A 726 3.87 -6.32 6.66
C LEU A 726 4.82 -7.26 7.42
N ALA A 727 5.62 -8.04 6.69
CA ALA A 727 6.60 -8.95 7.28
C ALA A 727 7.65 -8.21 8.11
N LEU A 728 8.15 -7.07 7.62
CA LEU A 728 9.13 -6.27 8.35
C LEU A 728 8.55 -5.71 9.66
N ALA A 729 7.33 -5.14 9.63
CA ALA A 729 6.69 -4.62 10.84
C ALA A 729 6.46 -5.72 11.89
N ALA A 730 6.02 -6.91 11.48
CA ALA A 730 5.87 -8.07 12.35
C ALA A 730 7.21 -8.59 12.90
N SER A 731 8.29 -8.54 12.10
CA SER A 731 9.65 -8.84 12.55
C SER A 731 10.09 -7.89 13.69
N ARG A 732 9.77 -6.59 13.60
CA ARG A 732 10.03 -5.61 14.68
C ARG A 732 9.25 -5.92 15.97
N LEU A 733 7.98 -6.30 15.84
CA LEU A 733 7.17 -6.72 16.98
C LEU A 733 7.69 -8.02 17.63
N THR A 734 8.18 -8.95 16.81
CA THR A 734 8.76 -10.22 17.28
C THR A 734 9.94 -9.98 18.22
N VAL A 735 10.87 -9.09 17.84
CA VAL A 735 12.06 -8.84 18.66
C VAL A 735 11.73 -8.10 19.95
N LEU A 736 10.78 -7.16 19.95
CA LEU A 736 10.29 -6.50 21.17
C LEU A 736 9.63 -7.51 22.13
N ALA A 737 8.85 -8.45 21.59
CA ALA A 737 8.24 -9.52 22.39
C ALA A 737 9.31 -10.44 23.02
N LEU A 738 10.38 -10.78 22.27
CA LEU A 738 11.50 -11.56 22.81
C LEU A 738 12.25 -10.81 23.92
N ASP A 739 12.50 -9.51 23.76
CA ASP A 739 13.25 -8.70 24.74
C ASP A 739 12.44 -8.42 26.02
N THR A 740 11.13 -8.23 25.88
CA THR A 740 10.20 -8.07 27.02
C THR A 740 9.78 -9.41 27.65
N GLY A 741 10.11 -10.55 27.03
CA GLY A 741 9.84 -11.90 27.55
C GLY A 741 8.46 -12.48 27.24
N ASP A 742 7.70 -11.91 26.31
CA ASP A 742 6.43 -12.49 25.84
C ASP A 742 6.69 -13.48 24.68
N LEU A 743 7.00 -14.73 25.04
CA LEU A 743 7.33 -15.76 24.04
C LEU A 743 6.14 -16.13 23.15
N THR A 744 4.92 -16.04 23.66
CA THR A 744 3.71 -16.35 22.89
C THR A 744 3.46 -15.27 21.82
N ALA A 745 3.61 -14.00 22.18
CA ALA A 745 3.55 -12.92 21.19
C ALA A 745 4.69 -13.03 20.17
N ALA A 746 5.91 -13.34 20.62
CA ALA A 746 7.04 -13.54 19.71
C ALA A 746 6.80 -14.66 18.70
N GLU A 747 6.23 -15.79 19.13
CA GLU A 747 5.90 -16.92 18.24
C GLU A 747 4.84 -16.55 17.19
N ARG A 748 3.77 -15.86 17.60
CA ARG A 748 2.71 -15.40 16.68
C ARG A 748 3.23 -14.41 15.64
N GLU A 749 3.96 -13.39 16.08
CA GLU A 749 4.47 -12.35 15.17
C GLU A 749 5.57 -12.90 14.25
N LEU A 750 6.40 -13.84 14.72
CA LEU A 750 7.40 -14.50 13.87
C LEU A 750 6.74 -15.35 12.78
N ALA A 751 5.70 -16.11 13.12
CA ALA A 751 4.96 -16.90 12.15
C ALA A 751 4.31 -16.01 11.08
N PHE A 752 3.70 -14.89 11.51
CA PHE A 752 3.12 -13.90 10.60
C PHE A 752 4.18 -13.29 9.66
N ALA A 753 5.35 -12.93 10.20
CA ALA A 753 6.46 -12.41 9.40
C ALA A 753 6.95 -13.43 8.35
N GLN A 754 7.07 -14.70 8.72
CA GLN A 754 7.49 -15.79 7.83
C GLN A 754 6.49 -16.06 6.70
N GLU A 755 5.20 -16.04 7.00
CA GLU A 755 4.14 -16.21 6.00
C GLU A 755 4.18 -15.11 4.94
N HIS A 756 4.35 -13.85 5.36
CA HIS A 756 4.28 -12.70 4.46
C HIS A 756 5.58 -12.42 3.70
N TYR A 757 6.74 -12.86 4.22
CA TYR A 757 8.02 -12.69 3.52
C TYR A 757 8.11 -13.54 2.24
N GLY A 758 7.56 -14.76 2.26
CA GLY A 758 7.61 -15.70 1.13
C GLY A 758 9.00 -16.29 0.87
N THR A 759 9.09 -17.26 -0.05
CA THR A 759 10.33 -18.02 -0.35
C THR A 759 10.94 -17.70 -1.72
N HIS A 760 10.35 -16.79 -2.49
CA HIS A 760 10.69 -16.60 -3.90
C HIS A 760 11.72 -15.49 -4.15
N ASP A 761 12.01 -14.64 -3.15
CA ASP A 761 12.98 -13.54 -3.22
C ASP A 761 13.81 -13.46 -1.91
N PRO A 762 14.76 -14.40 -1.70
CA PRO A 762 15.49 -14.48 -0.44
C PRO A 762 16.56 -13.38 -0.31
N GLN A 763 16.22 -12.30 0.39
CA GLN A 763 17.13 -11.22 0.79
C GLN A 763 17.74 -11.46 2.20
N PRO A 764 19.08 -11.60 2.32
CA PRO A 764 19.75 -11.85 3.61
C PRO A 764 19.45 -10.81 4.71
N GLN A 765 19.22 -9.56 4.34
CA GLN A 765 18.90 -8.47 5.28
C GLN A 765 17.58 -8.68 6.05
N HIS A 766 16.67 -9.50 5.52
CA HIS A 766 15.42 -9.87 6.17
C HIS A 766 15.47 -11.28 6.73
N ALA A 767 16.10 -12.21 6.00
CA ALA A 767 16.24 -13.60 6.42
C ALA A 767 17.09 -13.76 7.69
N LEU A 768 18.25 -13.09 7.79
CA LEU A 768 19.16 -13.25 8.94
C LEU A 768 18.55 -12.75 10.27
N PRO A 769 17.89 -11.58 10.34
CA PRO A 769 17.12 -11.21 11.53
C PRO A 769 16.05 -12.23 11.91
N MET A 770 15.30 -12.76 10.95
CA MET A 770 14.27 -13.78 11.23
C MET A 770 14.87 -15.08 11.75
N VAL A 771 16.02 -15.51 11.22
CA VAL A 771 16.80 -16.64 11.75
C VAL A 771 17.24 -16.35 13.19
N ARG A 772 17.73 -15.14 13.48
CA ARG A 772 18.08 -14.74 14.85
C ARG A 772 16.88 -14.81 15.78
N HIS A 773 15.71 -14.33 15.36
CA HIS A 773 14.49 -14.38 16.17
C HIS A 773 14.04 -15.82 16.44
N ALA A 774 14.01 -16.66 15.40
CA ALA A 774 13.66 -18.09 15.51
C ALA A 774 14.64 -18.84 16.41
N LEU A 775 15.95 -18.56 16.28
CA LEU A 775 17.00 -19.13 17.13
C LEU A 775 16.80 -18.74 18.59
N ARG A 776 16.59 -17.44 18.86
CA ARG A 776 16.35 -16.94 20.24
C ARG A 776 15.11 -17.57 20.85
N LEU A 777 14.02 -17.69 20.09
CA LEU A 777 12.78 -18.34 20.54
C LEU A 777 13.01 -19.82 20.87
N ALA A 778 13.66 -20.57 19.97
CA ALA A 778 13.99 -21.98 20.19
C ALA A 778 14.88 -22.18 21.42
N ALA A 779 15.93 -21.36 21.58
CA ALA A 779 16.81 -21.40 22.75
C ALA A 779 16.05 -21.10 24.05
N ARG A 780 15.16 -20.10 24.06
CA ARG A 780 14.34 -19.75 25.25
C ARG A 780 13.36 -20.87 25.63
N GLN A 781 12.90 -21.66 24.65
CA GLN A 781 12.07 -22.85 24.86
C GLN A 781 12.86 -24.13 25.19
N GLY A 782 14.20 -24.07 25.26
CA GLY A 782 15.06 -25.23 25.53
C GLY A 782 15.32 -26.14 24.33
N ARG A 783 14.97 -25.70 23.12
CA ARG A 783 15.14 -26.45 21.86
C ARG A 783 16.47 -26.11 21.18
N ILE A 784 17.59 -26.42 21.86
CA ILE A 784 18.93 -26.03 21.40
C ILE A 784 19.32 -26.67 20.05
N LEU A 785 18.91 -27.92 19.78
CA LEU A 785 19.22 -28.59 18.52
C LEU A 785 18.50 -27.94 17.33
N ASP A 786 17.29 -27.41 17.55
CA ASP A 786 16.56 -26.65 16.54
C ASP A 786 17.28 -25.32 16.26
N ALA A 787 17.74 -24.63 17.31
CA ALA A 787 18.56 -23.42 17.20
C ALA A 787 19.85 -23.66 16.39
N ARG A 788 20.56 -24.78 16.62
CA ARG A 788 21.74 -25.16 15.82
C ARG A 788 21.38 -25.43 14.36
N THR A 789 20.29 -26.16 14.12
CA THR A 789 19.83 -26.50 12.77
C THR A 789 19.50 -25.25 11.97
N LEU A 790 18.79 -24.30 12.58
CA LEU A 790 18.47 -23.00 11.99
C LEU A 790 19.75 -22.21 11.67
N LEU A 791 20.69 -22.11 12.62
CA LEU A 791 21.94 -21.39 12.43
C LEU A 791 22.78 -21.98 11.29
N VAL A 792 22.92 -23.30 11.26
CA VAL A 792 23.74 -24.00 10.26
C VAL A 792 23.14 -23.81 8.87
N ARG A 793 21.88 -24.22 8.68
CA ARG A 793 21.26 -24.27 7.36
C ARG A 793 21.03 -22.88 6.77
N SER A 794 20.72 -21.90 7.61
CA SER A 794 20.26 -20.58 7.14
C SER A 794 21.31 -19.49 7.23
N ALA A 795 22.47 -19.74 7.87
CA ALA A 795 23.52 -18.73 7.99
C ALA A 795 24.93 -19.30 7.80
N LEU A 796 25.36 -20.30 8.58
CA LEU A 796 26.76 -20.75 8.54
C LEU A 796 27.12 -21.53 7.26
N ASP A 797 26.18 -22.24 6.64
CA ASP A 797 26.41 -22.93 5.36
C ASP A 797 26.50 -21.94 4.19
N ALA A 798 25.70 -20.85 4.23
CA ALA A 798 25.73 -19.78 3.23
C ALA A 798 26.93 -18.84 3.41
N GLY A 799 27.38 -18.65 4.65
CA GLY A 799 28.41 -17.67 5.01
C GLY A 799 27.84 -16.25 5.13
N PHE A 800 28.74 -15.31 5.43
CA PHE A 800 28.40 -13.89 5.56
C PHE A 800 29.23 -13.09 4.56
N ALA A 801 28.57 -12.61 3.51
CA ALA A 801 29.18 -11.70 2.54
C ALA A 801 29.49 -10.33 3.17
N PRO A 802 30.46 -9.56 2.62
CA PRO A 802 30.68 -8.17 3.02
C PRO A 802 29.38 -7.36 2.95
N GLY A 803 29.14 -6.49 3.95
CA GLY A 803 27.87 -5.76 4.10
C GLY A 803 26.82 -6.47 4.99
N LEU A 804 26.97 -7.76 5.27
CA LEU A 804 26.05 -8.47 6.19
C LEU A 804 26.45 -8.36 7.67
N HIS A 805 27.51 -7.62 8.00
CA HIS A 805 28.09 -7.50 9.34
C HIS A 805 27.05 -7.09 10.40
N ARG A 806 26.18 -6.11 10.09
CA ARG A 806 25.14 -5.63 11.02
C ARG A 806 24.14 -6.70 11.44
N TYR A 807 23.93 -7.73 10.63
CA TYR A 807 23.02 -8.85 10.93
C TYR A 807 23.75 -10.07 11.47
N ALA A 808 24.96 -10.33 10.95
CA ALA A 808 25.77 -11.48 11.31
C ALA A 808 26.25 -11.41 12.77
N TRP A 809 26.74 -10.26 13.22
CA TRP A 809 27.29 -10.10 14.58
C TRP A 809 26.25 -10.38 15.68
N PRO A 810 25.04 -9.77 15.66
CA PRO A 810 24.00 -10.09 16.64
C PRO A 810 23.48 -11.53 16.56
N LEU A 811 23.46 -12.14 15.37
CA LEU A 811 23.08 -13.54 15.17
C LEU A 811 24.10 -14.48 15.83
N LEU A 812 25.39 -14.30 15.55
CA LEU A 812 26.46 -15.09 16.15
C LEU A 812 26.49 -14.94 17.67
N TRP A 813 26.30 -13.72 18.19
CA TRP A 813 26.20 -13.48 19.62
C TRP A 813 25.02 -14.23 20.26
N SER A 814 23.85 -14.21 19.62
CA SER A 814 22.67 -14.95 20.09
C SER A 814 22.89 -16.48 20.05
N ALA A 815 23.56 -16.97 19.01
CA ALA A 815 23.92 -18.37 18.86
C ALA A 815 24.87 -18.87 19.95
N VAL A 816 25.99 -18.17 20.16
CA VAL A 816 26.97 -18.57 21.18
C VAL A 816 26.40 -18.42 22.59
N THR A 817 25.55 -17.42 22.83
CA THR A 817 24.83 -17.27 24.10
C THR A 817 23.97 -18.50 24.39
N ALA A 818 23.22 -18.99 23.39
CA ALA A 818 22.40 -20.18 23.54
C ALA A 818 23.23 -21.43 23.85
N GLU A 819 24.38 -21.59 23.17
CA GLU A 819 25.32 -22.68 23.44
C GLU A 819 25.89 -22.61 24.86
N ALA A 820 26.32 -21.43 25.28
CA ALA A 820 26.91 -21.20 26.58
C ALA A 820 25.90 -21.40 27.73
N ASP A 821 24.64 -21.01 27.53
CA ASP A 821 23.55 -21.24 28.47
C ASP A 821 23.10 -22.71 28.54
N ALA A 822 23.26 -23.46 27.45
CA ALA A 822 22.98 -24.89 27.39
C ALA A 822 24.19 -25.76 27.78
N ARG A 823 25.24 -25.18 28.39
CA ARG A 823 26.42 -25.94 28.85
C ARG A 823 26.06 -26.89 29.98
N GLY A 824 26.56 -28.12 29.89
CA GLY A 824 26.32 -29.17 30.88
C GLY A 824 24.99 -29.92 30.68
N LEU A 825 24.31 -29.71 29.55
CA LEU A 825 23.05 -30.38 29.25
C LEU A 825 23.28 -31.59 28.36
N PRO A 826 22.89 -32.81 28.79
CA PRO A 826 23.04 -33.99 27.94
C PRO A 826 22.35 -33.86 26.58
N ALA A 827 21.23 -33.13 26.52
CA ALA A 827 20.50 -32.87 25.28
C ALA A 827 21.20 -31.86 24.35
N ALA A 828 22.15 -31.07 24.87
CA ALA A 828 22.93 -30.08 24.11
C ALA A 828 24.35 -30.57 23.79
N ASP A 829 24.88 -31.58 24.47
CA ASP A 829 26.26 -32.04 24.26
C ASP A 829 26.56 -32.55 22.82
N PRO A 830 25.66 -33.31 22.15
CA PRO A 830 25.96 -33.85 20.83
C PRO A 830 26.22 -32.75 19.78
N GLY A 831 27.41 -32.73 19.17
CA GLY A 831 27.76 -31.77 18.12
C GLY A 831 28.18 -30.37 18.61
N ARG A 832 28.36 -30.20 19.93
CA ARG A 832 28.71 -28.91 20.56
C ARG A 832 30.10 -28.40 20.15
N PRO A 833 31.19 -29.20 20.19
CA PRO A 833 32.51 -28.72 19.77
C PRO A 833 32.52 -28.23 18.31
N GLU A 834 31.82 -28.95 17.43
CA GLU A 834 31.73 -28.65 16.00
C GLU A 834 31.00 -27.33 15.77
N ILE A 835 29.86 -27.10 16.42
CA ILE A 835 29.13 -25.82 16.23
C ILE A 835 29.91 -24.62 16.77
N LEU A 836 30.60 -24.76 17.91
CA LEU A 836 31.44 -23.69 18.46
C LEU A 836 32.63 -23.37 17.55
N ALA A 837 33.26 -24.39 16.95
CA ALA A 837 34.31 -24.19 15.95
C ALA A 837 33.79 -23.44 14.72
N ARG A 838 32.61 -23.80 14.21
CA ARG A 838 31.99 -23.12 13.06
C ARG A 838 31.62 -21.67 13.36
N ILE A 839 31.07 -21.38 14.56
CA ILE A 839 30.78 -19.99 14.99
C ILE A 839 32.07 -19.18 15.04
N ARG A 840 33.14 -19.73 15.62
CA ARG A 840 34.44 -19.07 15.68
C ARG A 840 35.01 -18.79 14.29
N ASP A 841 34.96 -19.76 13.39
CA ASP A 841 35.49 -19.59 12.04
C ASP A 841 34.70 -18.54 11.25
N ALA A 842 33.38 -18.46 11.46
CA ALA A 842 32.57 -17.39 10.90
C ALA A 842 32.95 -16.02 11.50
N ALA A 843 33.06 -15.92 12.83
CA ALA A 843 33.43 -14.68 13.51
C ALA A 843 34.82 -14.16 13.08
N LYS A 844 35.80 -15.04 12.86
CA LYS A 844 37.14 -14.67 12.37
C LYS A 844 37.14 -14.04 10.99
N ARG A 845 36.15 -14.34 10.15
CA ARG A 845 36.04 -13.82 8.77
C ARG A 845 35.28 -12.50 8.70
N LEU A 846 34.57 -12.11 9.76
CA LEU A 846 33.83 -10.86 9.83
C LEU A 846 34.73 -9.72 10.29
N ALA A 847 34.67 -8.60 9.57
CA ALA A 847 35.43 -7.41 9.93
C ALA A 847 34.76 -6.63 11.08
N ARG A 848 35.58 -5.89 11.84
CA ARG A 848 35.18 -5.05 12.98
C ARG A 848 35.48 -3.58 12.69
N LEU A 849 34.92 -3.06 11.60
CA LEU A 849 35.25 -1.71 11.07
C LEU A 849 34.49 -0.57 11.75
N SER A 850 33.42 -0.88 12.50
CA SER A 850 32.65 0.10 13.28
C SER A 850 32.69 -0.26 14.77
N PRO A 851 32.61 0.72 15.69
CA PRO A 851 32.53 0.47 17.13
C PRO A 851 31.47 -0.55 17.55
N VAL A 852 30.30 -0.56 16.89
CA VAL A 852 29.25 -1.54 17.22
C VAL A 852 29.60 -2.95 16.79
N TRP A 853 30.30 -3.12 15.67
CA TRP A 853 30.75 -4.44 15.21
C TRP A 853 31.88 -4.96 16.11
N ASP A 854 32.77 -4.08 16.57
CA ASP A 854 33.80 -4.48 17.53
C ASP A 854 33.20 -4.89 18.88
N ALA A 855 32.21 -4.14 19.38
CA ALA A 855 31.50 -4.48 20.62
C ALA A 855 30.85 -5.87 20.56
N TYR A 856 30.09 -6.17 19.50
CA TYR A 856 29.54 -7.51 19.31
C TYR A 856 30.62 -8.57 19.13
N GLY A 857 31.68 -8.29 18.37
CA GLY A 857 32.78 -9.23 18.18
C GLY A 857 33.48 -9.60 19.49
N THR A 858 33.72 -8.63 20.35
CA THR A 858 34.31 -8.84 21.68
C THR A 858 33.39 -9.64 22.58
N ALA A 859 32.08 -9.37 22.56
CA ALA A 859 31.11 -10.17 23.31
C ALA A 859 30.96 -11.61 22.78
N VAL A 860 31.07 -11.83 21.46
CA VAL A 860 31.09 -13.19 20.88
C VAL A 860 32.30 -13.98 21.38
N GLU A 861 33.48 -13.37 21.42
CA GLU A 861 34.68 -14.04 21.95
C GLU A 861 34.56 -14.37 23.44
N ALA A 862 34.00 -13.45 24.24
CA ALA A 862 33.73 -13.68 25.65
C ALA A 862 32.73 -14.84 25.88
N GLU A 863 31.63 -14.89 25.12
CA GLU A 863 30.69 -16.02 25.20
C GLU A 863 31.27 -17.33 24.65
N LEU A 864 32.12 -17.31 23.63
CA LEU A 864 32.80 -18.53 23.15
C LEU A 864 33.65 -19.14 24.26
N ARG A 865 34.42 -18.31 24.97
CA ARG A 865 35.19 -18.73 26.14
C ARG A 865 34.29 -19.34 27.22
N ARG A 866 33.16 -18.69 27.53
CA ARG A 866 32.17 -19.22 28.48
C ARG A 866 31.57 -20.55 28.02
N ALA A 867 31.24 -20.69 26.74
CA ALA A 867 30.68 -21.91 26.16
C ALA A 867 31.64 -23.12 26.25
N GLU A 868 32.95 -22.85 26.29
CA GLU A 868 34.01 -23.84 26.44
C GLU A 868 34.45 -24.08 27.88
N GLY A 869 33.87 -23.35 28.83
CA GLY A 869 34.25 -23.43 30.24
C GLY A 869 35.55 -22.73 30.60
N ARG A 870 35.98 -21.78 29.78
CA ARG A 870 37.15 -20.90 29.98
C ARG A 870 36.71 -19.48 30.30
N ASP A 871 35.68 -19.33 31.14
CA ASP A 871 35.07 -18.03 31.45
C ASP A 871 36.09 -17.11 32.14
N SER A 872 36.20 -15.88 31.64
CA SER A 872 37.27 -14.94 31.99
C SER A 872 36.67 -13.56 32.31
N PRO A 873 36.87 -13.03 33.54
CA PRO A 873 36.36 -11.71 33.90
C PRO A 873 36.92 -10.59 33.03
N ASP A 874 38.17 -10.70 32.57
CA ASP A 874 38.83 -9.65 31.77
C ASP A 874 38.22 -9.58 30.36
N ALA A 875 37.85 -10.71 29.77
CA ALA A 875 37.12 -10.75 28.50
C ALA A 875 35.77 -10.03 28.58
N TRP A 876 35.09 -10.14 29.72
CA TRP A 876 33.83 -9.43 29.96
C TRP A 876 34.03 -7.94 30.26
N ALA A 877 35.13 -7.57 30.93
CA ALA A 877 35.53 -6.17 31.10
C ALA A 877 35.74 -5.49 29.74
N GLU A 878 36.43 -6.15 28.81
CA GLU A 878 36.62 -5.68 27.43
C GLU A 878 35.28 -5.53 26.69
N ALA A 879 34.37 -6.50 26.81
CA ALA A 879 33.06 -6.42 26.19
C ALA A 879 32.21 -5.25 26.73
N VAL A 880 32.24 -5.00 28.04
CA VAL A 880 31.56 -3.86 28.66
C VAL A 880 32.18 -2.54 28.20
N ALA A 881 33.51 -2.45 28.16
CA ALA A 881 34.21 -1.27 27.64
C ALA A 881 33.84 -0.98 26.18
N ALA A 882 33.74 -2.01 25.34
CA ALA A 882 33.38 -1.87 23.93
C ALA A 882 31.91 -1.47 23.71
N PHE A 883 30.96 -1.93 24.55
CA PHE A 883 29.55 -1.53 24.46
C PHE A 883 29.23 -0.17 25.09
N THR A 884 30.05 0.29 26.04
CA THR A 884 29.85 1.57 26.75
C THR A 884 29.64 2.78 25.80
N PRO A 885 30.44 2.96 24.73
CA PRO A 885 30.26 4.10 23.83
C PRO A 885 29.18 3.91 22.73
N VAL A 886 28.49 2.76 22.65
CA VAL A 886 27.74 2.35 21.44
C VAL A 886 26.21 2.54 21.54
N GLU A 887 25.70 3.21 22.58
CA GLU A 887 24.24 3.44 22.75
C GLU A 887 23.40 2.15 22.62
N ARG A 888 23.86 1.06 23.25
CA ARG A 888 23.16 -0.24 23.31
C ARG A 888 22.91 -0.64 24.77
N PRO A 889 21.95 0.01 25.47
CA PRO A 889 21.76 -0.17 26.91
C PRO A 889 21.36 -1.60 27.29
N HIS A 890 20.59 -2.30 26.45
CA HIS A 890 20.19 -3.68 26.69
C HIS A 890 21.39 -4.64 26.62
N GLU A 891 22.18 -4.56 25.55
CA GLU A 891 23.43 -5.31 25.37
C GLU A 891 24.44 -4.99 26.48
N LEU A 892 24.60 -3.71 26.82
CA LEU A 892 25.51 -3.27 27.89
C LEU A 892 25.09 -3.86 29.24
N ALA A 893 23.81 -3.75 29.61
CA ALA A 893 23.29 -4.33 30.86
C ALA A 893 23.51 -5.85 30.89
N TRP A 894 23.34 -6.52 29.76
CA TRP A 894 23.61 -7.94 29.64
C TRP A 894 25.10 -8.28 29.82
N CYS A 895 26.02 -7.51 29.21
CA CYS A 895 27.46 -7.70 29.38
C CYS A 895 27.90 -7.40 30.82
N CYS A 896 27.33 -6.37 31.46
CA CYS A 896 27.56 -6.07 32.88
C CYS A 896 27.11 -7.23 33.78
N ARG A 897 25.95 -7.85 33.49
CA ARG A 897 25.50 -9.06 34.20
C ARG A 897 26.52 -10.19 34.08
N ARG A 898 27.01 -10.44 32.86
CA ARG A 898 27.99 -11.50 32.61
C ARG A 898 29.32 -11.24 33.27
N TRP A 899 29.79 -9.99 33.26
CA TRP A 899 30.99 -9.61 33.95
C TRP A 899 30.85 -9.82 35.47
N ALA A 900 29.73 -9.41 36.06
CA ALA A 900 29.45 -9.65 37.46
C ALA A 900 29.39 -11.16 37.79
N GLU A 901 28.74 -11.97 36.95
CA GLU A 901 28.69 -13.43 37.09
C GLU A 901 30.10 -14.03 37.10
N SER A 902 30.96 -13.61 36.17
CA SER A 902 32.34 -14.09 36.04
C SER A 902 33.22 -13.61 37.21
N LEU A 903 33.05 -12.39 37.72
CA LEU A 903 33.76 -11.93 38.93
C LEU A 903 33.39 -12.71 40.19
N LEU A 904 32.17 -13.24 40.27
CA LEU A 904 31.66 -13.99 41.41
C LEU A 904 31.96 -15.49 41.34
N HIS A 905 32.01 -16.04 40.11
CA HIS A 905 32.01 -17.50 39.87
C HIS A 905 33.02 -17.97 38.81
N GLY A 906 33.82 -17.06 38.24
CA GLY A 906 34.77 -17.35 37.18
C GLY A 906 35.93 -18.24 37.62
N THR A 907 36.50 -18.95 36.65
CA THR A 907 37.64 -19.85 36.85
C THR A 907 38.97 -19.10 36.85
N GLU A 908 39.03 -17.96 36.16
CA GLU A 908 40.20 -17.09 36.08
C GLU A 908 40.09 -15.90 37.06
N ARG A 909 41.25 -15.35 37.47
CA ARG A 909 41.29 -14.15 38.31
C ARG A 909 41.22 -12.91 37.43
N ALA A 910 40.40 -11.94 37.82
CA ALA A 910 40.33 -10.64 37.17
C ALA A 910 41.65 -9.85 37.35
N THR A 911 42.13 -9.25 36.27
CA THR A 911 43.31 -8.37 36.26
C THR A 911 43.03 -6.99 35.67
N ALA A 912 41.89 -6.81 34.97
CA ALA A 912 41.48 -5.56 34.35
C ALA A 912 40.13 -5.04 34.90
N GLY A 913 39.88 -3.73 34.75
CA GLY A 913 38.58 -3.10 35.04
C GLY A 913 38.17 -3.04 36.52
N LEU A 914 39.12 -3.20 37.45
CA LEU A 914 38.84 -3.19 38.89
C LEU A 914 38.97 -1.80 39.55
N ASP A 915 39.72 -0.87 38.97
CA ASP A 915 39.92 0.51 39.46
C ASP A 915 40.24 0.62 40.97
N GLY A 916 41.09 -0.28 41.47
CA GLY A 916 41.50 -0.34 42.88
C GLY A 916 40.47 -0.96 43.83
N ARG A 917 39.33 -1.45 43.31
CA ARG A 917 38.29 -2.16 44.07
C ARG A 917 38.49 -3.68 44.03
N THR A 918 37.85 -4.38 44.95
CA THR A 918 37.80 -5.84 44.94
C THR A 918 36.85 -6.35 43.84
N PRO A 919 37.05 -7.57 43.30
CA PRO A 919 36.13 -8.19 42.34
C PRO A 919 34.67 -8.19 42.80
N ARG A 920 34.44 -8.38 44.11
CA ARG A 920 33.09 -8.38 44.69
C ARG A 920 32.46 -6.98 44.68
N GLU A 921 33.21 -5.93 44.99
CA GLU A 921 32.71 -4.55 44.95
C GLU A 921 32.34 -4.13 43.52
N VAL A 922 33.14 -4.52 42.54
CA VAL A 922 32.85 -4.29 41.12
C VAL A 922 31.59 -5.05 40.69
N ALA A 923 31.46 -6.32 41.08
CA ALA A 923 30.26 -7.11 40.80
C ALA A 923 28.98 -6.48 41.39
N VAL A 924 29.04 -5.90 42.60
CA VAL A 924 27.91 -5.18 43.22
C VAL A 924 27.50 -3.99 42.37
N LEU A 925 28.45 -3.18 41.90
CA LEU A 925 28.17 -2.00 41.07
C LEU A 925 27.57 -2.39 39.73
N LEU A 926 28.17 -3.38 39.06
CA LEU A 926 27.69 -3.89 37.77
C LEU A 926 26.27 -4.46 37.87
N LEU A 927 25.97 -5.24 38.91
CA LEU A 927 24.62 -5.76 39.14
C LEU A 927 23.60 -4.65 39.38
N GLY A 928 23.96 -3.63 40.17
CA GLY A 928 23.08 -2.49 40.42
C GLY A 928 22.79 -1.68 39.15
N GLN A 929 23.83 -1.40 38.35
CA GLN A 929 23.71 -0.70 37.07
C GLN A 929 22.87 -1.50 36.06
N ALA A 930 23.21 -2.77 35.85
CA ALA A 930 22.50 -3.65 34.93
C ALA A 930 21.04 -3.85 35.34
N HIS A 931 20.75 -3.98 36.64
CA HIS A 931 19.39 -4.14 37.14
C HIS A 931 18.55 -2.88 36.89
N THR A 932 19.09 -1.71 37.21
CA THR A 932 18.41 -0.42 36.96
C THR A 932 18.07 -0.29 35.48
N ALA A 933 19.06 -0.49 34.60
CA ALA A 933 18.86 -0.45 33.16
C ALA A 933 17.83 -1.47 32.68
N ALA A 934 17.89 -2.72 33.15
CA ALA A 934 16.95 -3.78 32.75
C ALA A 934 15.50 -3.48 33.20
N VAL A 935 15.32 -2.90 34.39
CA VAL A 935 14.00 -2.47 34.89
C VAL A 935 13.46 -1.31 34.07
N ASP A 936 14.27 -0.29 33.81
CA ASP A 936 13.87 0.89 33.04
C ASP A 936 13.47 0.53 31.60
N LEU A 937 14.16 -0.44 31.00
CA LEU A 937 13.82 -0.99 29.68
C LEU A 937 12.54 -1.82 29.68
N GLY A 938 12.18 -2.44 30.81
CA GLY A 938 11.15 -3.48 30.87
C GLY A 938 11.63 -4.87 30.41
N ALA A 939 12.94 -5.12 30.49
CA ALA A 939 13.61 -6.37 30.10
C ALA A 939 13.37 -7.50 31.13
N ARG A 940 12.11 -7.92 31.31
CA ARG A 940 11.69 -8.89 32.34
C ARG A 940 12.58 -10.13 32.44
N PRO A 941 13.01 -10.78 31.33
CA PRO A 941 13.90 -11.92 31.41
C PRO A 941 15.27 -11.57 32.04
N LEU A 942 15.85 -10.43 31.66
CA LEU A 942 17.15 -9.98 32.17
C LEU A 942 17.05 -9.55 33.64
N VAL A 943 15.96 -8.88 34.03
CA VAL A 943 15.67 -8.53 35.43
C VAL A 943 15.64 -9.80 36.29
N GLY A 944 14.88 -10.82 35.90
CA GLY A 944 14.82 -12.08 36.65
C GLY A 944 16.18 -12.77 36.78
N GLU A 945 16.98 -12.77 35.71
CA GLU A 945 18.34 -13.33 35.72
C GLU A 945 19.29 -12.56 36.65
N LEU A 946 19.18 -11.23 36.69
CA LEU A 946 19.96 -10.36 37.58
C LEU A 946 19.57 -10.52 39.05
N GLU A 947 18.27 -10.54 39.36
CA GLU A 947 17.76 -10.72 40.72
C GLU A 947 18.21 -12.05 41.31
N LEU A 948 18.18 -13.12 40.52
CA LEU A 948 18.62 -14.44 40.95
C LEU A 948 20.13 -14.51 41.19
N LEU A 949 20.93 -13.88 40.33
CA LEU A 949 22.37 -13.79 40.52
C LEU A 949 22.71 -13.02 41.81
N ALA A 950 22.05 -11.87 42.03
CA ALA A 950 22.22 -11.08 43.24
C ALA A 950 21.81 -11.85 44.50
N GLN A 951 20.69 -12.58 44.44
CA GLN A 951 20.23 -13.43 45.54
C GLN A 951 21.24 -14.53 45.89
N ARG A 952 21.77 -15.24 44.89
CA ARG A 952 22.80 -16.28 45.07
C ARG A 952 24.09 -15.71 45.67
N ALA A 953 24.48 -14.51 45.25
CA ALA A 953 25.68 -13.83 45.71
C ALA A 953 25.50 -13.08 47.04
N ARG A 954 24.27 -12.98 47.56
CA ARG A 954 23.87 -12.16 48.72
C ARG A 954 24.23 -10.69 48.54
N ILE A 955 23.91 -10.15 47.37
CA ILE A 955 24.12 -8.74 47.01
C ILE A 955 22.76 -8.02 47.05
N PRO A 956 22.62 -6.91 47.79
CA PRO A 956 21.39 -6.13 47.78
C PRO A 956 21.25 -5.36 46.46
N LEU A 957 20.03 -5.29 45.92
CA LEU A 957 19.66 -4.48 44.76
C LEU A 957 18.75 -3.32 45.20
N ALA A 958 18.85 -2.17 44.52
CA ALA A 958 18.05 -1.00 44.84
C ALA A 958 16.54 -1.29 44.65
N GLY A 959 15.69 -0.86 45.60
CA GLY A 959 14.24 -1.03 45.55
C GLY A 959 13.67 -2.28 46.23
N ARG A 960 14.51 -3.20 46.71
CA ARG A 960 14.12 -4.31 47.59
C ARG A 960 14.88 -4.23 48.92
N PRO A 961 14.23 -4.39 50.09
CA PRO A 961 14.96 -4.57 51.33
C PRO A 961 15.82 -5.83 51.19
N ALA A 962 17.06 -5.79 51.71
CA ALA A 962 17.85 -7.00 51.91
C ALA A 962 16.95 -8.06 52.57
N PRO A 963 17.00 -9.35 52.13
CA PRO A 963 16.16 -10.38 52.73
C PRO A 963 16.32 -10.30 54.25
N GLY A 964 15.16 -10.13 54.91
CA GLY A 964 15.05 -9.53 56.22
C GLY A 964 16.04 -10.07 57.25
N THR A 965 16.52 -9.11 58.02
CA THR A 965 17.03 -9.20 59.39
C THR A 965 16.06 -9.95 60.33
N ALA A 966 15.79 -11.22 60.07
CA ALA A 966 15.46 -12.16 61.13
C ALA A 966 16.80 -12.66 61.67
N ARG A 967 17.11 -12.34 62.94
CA ARG A 967 18.28 -12.82 63.70
C ARG A 967 18.78 -14.16 63.15
N ALA A 968 19.90 -14.14 62.43
CA ALA A 968 20.66 -15.33 62.17
C ALA A 968 21.12 -15.87 63.52
N ALA A 969 20.46 -16.93 63.99
CA ALA A 969 21.14 -17.92 64.80
C ALA A 969 22.34 -18.38 63.96
N ALA A 970 23.54 -18.05 64.43
CA ALA A 970 24.79 -18.45 63.78
C ALA A 970 24.80 -19.97 63.60
N GLY A 971 24.91 -20.45 62.35
CA GLY A 971 25.26 -21.85 62.07
C GLY A 971 24.44 -22.63 61.04
N ALA A 972 23.40 -22.09 60.39
CA ALA A 972 22.65 -22.85 59.39
C ALA A 972 23.25 -22.75 57.97
N PRO A 973 23.43 -23.86 57.22
CA PRO A 973 23.90 -23.84 55.84
C PRO A 973 22.88 -23.15 54.90
N PRO A 974 23.33 -22.57 53.76
CA PRO A 974 22.47 -21.80 52.87
C PRO A 974 21.31 -22.63 52.29
N PRO A 975 20.10 -22.06 52.13
CA PRO A 975 19.06 -22.68 51.33
C PRO A 975 19.53 -22.86 49.89
N ALA A 976 19.18 -23.97 49.25
CA ALA A 976 19.63 -24.30 47.90
C ALA A 976 19.02 -23.36 46.84
N PRO A 977 19.67 -23.10 45.68
CA PRO A 977 19.22 -22.12 44.67
C PRO A 977 17.78 -22.28 44.14
N ALA A 978 17.20 -23.46 44.28
CA ALA A 978 15.81 -23.72 43.89
C ALA A 978 14.79 -23.39 45.01
N GLU A 979 15.21 -23.32 46.28
CA GLU A 979 14.34 -22.91 47.41
C GLU A 979 14.00 -21.42 47.35
N SER A 980 14.87 -20.60 46.75
CA SER A 980 14.63 -19.16 46.50
C SER A 980 13.53 -18.86 45.48
N LEU A 981 13.13 -19.85 44.67
CA LEU A 981 12.05 -19.74 43.68
C LEU A 981 10.69 -20.21 44.23
N GLY A 982 10.57 -20.45 45.55
CA GLY A 982 9.35 -20.96 46.16
C GLY A 982 9.02 -22.42 45.80
N LEU A 983 10.00 -23.16 45.26
CA LEU A 983 9.85 -24.58 44.93
C LEU A 983 9.99 -25.43 46.21
N THR A 984 9.03 -26.33 46.42
CA THR A 984 9.09 -27.33 47.48
C THR A 984 10.22 -28.32 47.22
N PRO A 985 10.74 -29.03 48.25
CA PRO A 985 11.76 -30.05 48.06
C PRO A 985 11.42 -31.05 46.94
N ARG A 986 10.15 -31.44 46.85
CA ARG A 986 9.68 -32.38 45.85
C ARG A 986 9.60 -31.80 44.44
N GLU A 987 9.19 -30.55 44.31
CA GLU A 987 9.20 -29.84 43.03
C GLU A 987 10.63 -29.63 42.51
N ARG A 988 11.64 -29.53 43.40
CA ARG A 988 13.05 -29.48 42.96
C ARG A 988 13.51 -30.79 42.36
N ASP A 989 13.20 -31.92 42.99
CA ASP A 989 13.54 -33.24 42.45
C ASP A 989 12.89 -33.45 41.08
N VAL A 990 11.62 -33.05 40.94
CA VAL A 990 10.89 -33.10 39.68
C VAL A 990 11.52 -32.13 38.66
N LEU A 991 11.82 -30.89 39.04
CA LEU A 991 12.44 -29.90 38.14
C LEU A 991 13.82 -30.35 37.67
N ARG A 992 14.64 -30.97 38.53
CA ARG A 992 15.94 -31.54 38.14
C ARG A 992 15.76 -32.60 37.04
N LEU A 993 14.82 -33.53 37.21
CA LEU A 993 14.55 -34.55 36.19
C LEU A 993 13.88 -33.98 34.92
N VAL A 994 13.07 -32.92 35.04
CA VAL A 994 12.55 -32.16 33.89
C VAL A 994 13.70 -31.51 33.12
N ALA A 995 14.66 -30.94 33.83
CA ALA A 995 15.86 -30.32 33.27
C ALA A 995 16.76 -31.37 32.59
N ASP A 996 16.80 -32.60 33.10
CA ASP A 996 17.47 -33.76 32.48
C ASP A 996 16.68 -34.37 31.30
N GLY A 997 15.55 -33.77 30.90
CA GLY A 997 14.74 -34.21 29.76
C GLY A 997 13.83 -35.42 30.02
N ARG A 998 13.62 -35.84 31.27
CA ARG A 998 12.84 -37.05 31.62
C ARG A 998 11.33 -36.84 31.44
N SER A 999 10.63 -37.78 30.80
CA SER A 999 9.15 -37.77 30.68
C SER A 999 8.45 -37.93 32.04
N ASN A 1000 7.16 -37.58 32.15
CA ASN A 1000 6.40 -37.75 33.40
C ASN A 1000 6.41 -39.20 33.90
N ARG A 1001 6.45 -40.18 32.99
CA ARG A 1001 6.59 -41.61 33.32
C ARG A 1001 7.97 -41.92 33.91
N GLN A 1002 9.04 -41.44 33.28
CA GLN A 1002 10.40 -41.63 33.79
C GLN A 1002 10.62 -40.91 35.13
N ILE A 1003 10.04 -39.71 35.31
CA ILE A 1003 10.05 -38.97 36.59
C ILE A 1003 9.31 -39.77 37.66
N ALA A 1004 8.13 -40.29 37.32
CA ALA A 1004 7.33 -41.14 38.20
C ALA A 1004 8.10 -42.39 38.64
N ASP A 1005 8.75 -43.08 37.70
CA ASP A 1005 9.55 -44.27 37.97
C ASP A 1005 10.78 -43.95 38.84
N THR A 1006 11.45 -42.83 38.59
CA THR A 1006 12.67 -42.42 39.31
C THR A 1006 12.36 -41.92 40.73
N LEU A 1007 11.23 -41.23 40.90
CA LEU A 1007 10.83 -40.67 42.19
C LEU A 1007 9.85 -41.56 42.97
N PHE A 1008 9.47 -42.72 42.43
CA PHE A 1008 8.46 -43.63 43.01
C PHE A 1008 7.12 -42.92 43.29
N ILE A 1009 6.60 -42.18 42.32
CA ILE A 1009 5.28 -41.50 42.37
C ILE A 1009 4.42 -41.87 41.16
N SER A 1010 3.12 -41.55 41.16
CA SER A 1010 2.29 -41.80 39.97
C SER A 1010 2.63 -40.81 38.84
N PRO A 1011 2.48 -41.19 37.55
CA PRO A 1011 2.61 -40.26 36.42
C PRO A 1011 1.67 -39.04 36.52
N LYS A 1012 0.50 -39.19 37.14
CA LYS A 1012 -0.44 -38.10 37.40
C LYS A 1012 0.12 -37.12 38.43
N THR A 1013 0.74 -37.62 39.50
CA THR A 1013 1.40 -36.81 40.54
C THR A 1013 2.59 -36.05 39.95
N ALA A 1014 3.41 -36.68 39.12
CA ALA A 1014 4.49 -36.01 38.39
C ALA A 1014 3.95 -34.86 37.52
N SER A 1015 2.85 -35.08 36.79
CA SER A 1015 2.20 -34.04 35.97
C SER A 1015 1.70 -32.84 36.79
N VAL A 1016 1.18 -33.06 37.99
CA VAL A 1016 0.74 -31.98 38.89
C VAL A 1016 1.93 -31.16 39.38
N HIS A 1017 3.02 -31.83 39.81
CA HIS A 1017 4.24 -31.13 40.19
C HIS A 1017 4.82 -30.31 39.04
N VAL A 1018 4.87 -30.86 37.82
CA VAL A 1018 5.30 -30.11 36.63
C VAL A 1018 4.41 -28.87 36.45
N SER A 1019 3.09 -29.00 36.51
CA SER A 1019 2.17 -27.85 36.34
C SER A 1019 2.39 -26.75 37.40
N ASN A 1020 2.62 -27.13 38.66
CA ASN A 1020 2.93 -26.19 39.73
C ASN A 1020 4.30 -25.52 39.52
N ILE A 1021 5.29 -26.26 39.04
CA ILE A 1021 6.61 -25.73 38.68
C ILE A 1021 6.47 -24.71 37.55
N LEU A 1022 5.69 -25.01 36.49
CA LEU A 1022 5.44 -24.07 35.40
C LEU A 1022 4.84 -22.76 35.92
N ALA A 1023 3.83 -22.84 36.79
CA ALA A 1023 3.20 -21.68 37.40
C ALA A 1023 4.16 -20.86 38.28
N LYS A 1024 4.98 -21.52 39.10
CA LYS A 1024 5.96 -20.87 39.99
C LYS A 1024 7.14 -20.24 39.24
N LEU A 1025 7.56 -20.85 38.13
CA LEU A 1025 8.62 -20.34 37.27
C LEU A 1025 8.11 -19.31 36.24
N GLY A 1026 6.79 -19.12 36.13
CA GLY A 1026 6.18 -18.19 35.17
C GLY A 1026 6.39 -18.60 33.71
N VAL A 1027 6.43 -19.90 33.42
CA VAL A 1027 6.70 -20.47 32.09
C VAL A 1027 5.52 -21.28 31.58
N SER A 1028 5.34 -21.34 30.26
CA SER A 1028 4.23 -22.03 29.59
C SER A 1028 4.48 -23.51 29.33
N GLY A 1029 5.75 -23.94 29.35
CA GLY A 1029 6.12 -25.28 28.89
C GLY A 1029 7.22 -25.95 29.71
N ARG A 1030 7.23 -27.28 29.69
CA ARG A 1030 8.28 -28.09 30.36
C ARG A 1030 9.69 -27.81 29.82
N GLY A 1031 9.81 -27.54 28.52
CA GLY A 1031 11.09 -27.22 27.88
C GLY A 1031 11.64 -25.89 28.38
N GLU A 1032 10.77 -24.89 28.50
CA GLU A 1032 11.09 -23.59 29.10
C GLU A 1032 11.51 -23.75 30.57
N ALA A 1033 10.79 -24.55 31.37
CA ALA A 1033 11.16 -24.82 32.76
C ALA A 1033 12.56 -25.44 32.88
N GLY A 1034 12.88 -26.41 32.02
CA GLY A 1034 14.22 -26.99 31.94
C GLY A 1034 15.27 -25.96 31.52
N ALA A 1035 14.99 -25.18 30.47
CA ALA A 1035 15.89 -24.12 29.99
C ALA A 1035 16.17 -23.04 31.04
N VAL A 1036 15.15 -22.65 31.81
CA VAL A 1036 15.26 -21.70 32.93
C VAL A 1036 16.13 -22.29 34.04
N ALA A 1037 15.90 -23.55 34.43
CA ALA A 1037 16.69 -24.20 35.48
C ALA A 1037 18.20 -24.24 35.14
N HIS A 1038 18.52 -24.44 33.87
CA HIS A 1038 19.89 -24.54 33.38
C HIS A 1038 20.57 -23.19 33.19
N ARG A 1039 19.89 -22.24 32.55
CA ARG A 1039 20.39 -20.87 32.37
C ARG A 1039 20.73 -20.21 33.70
N LEU A 1040 19.91 -20.49 34.73
CA LEU A 1040 20.07 -19.98 36.08
C LEU A 1040 20.98 -20.85 36.97
N ARG A 1041 21.53 -21.96 36.44
CA ARG A 1041 22.37 -22.94 37.15
C ARG A 1041 21.79 -23.34 38.51
N LEU A 1042 20.51 -23.72 38.55
CA LEU A 1042 19.79 -24.03 39.80
C LEU A 1042 20.30 -25.30 40.48
N PHE A 1043 20.96 -26.18 39.74
CA PHE A 1043 21.54 -27.44 40.23
C PHE A 1043 23.05 -27.47 39.89
N ALA A 1044 23.85 -28.08 40.76
CA ALA A 1044 25.29 -28.25 40.54
C ALA A 1044 25.54 -29.26 39.41
N GLU A 1045 26.58 -29.04 38.60
CA GLU A 1045 27.03 -29.99 37.59
C GLU A 1045 27.42 -31.32 38.25
N PRO A 1046 27.05 -32.49 37.68
CA PRO A 1046 27.55 -33.76 38.16
C PRO A 1046 29.08 -33.77 38.04
N ALA A 1047 29.77 -34.12 39.12
CA ALA A 1047 31.23 -34.27 39.10
C ALA A 1047 31.60 -35.32 38.03
N PRO A 1048 32.66 -35.10 37.23
CA PRO A 1048 33.14 -36.12 36.32
C PRO A 1048 33.46 -37.38 37.13
N GLU A 1049 32.89 -38.52 36.72
CA GLU A 1049 33.24 -39.83 37.28
C GLU A 1049 34.77 -39.98 37.19
N LYS A 1050 35.42 -40.05 38.36
CA LYS A 1050 36.82 -40.46 38.42
C LYS A 1050 36.89 -41.88 37.88
N ASP A 1051 37.55 -42.06 36.75
CA ASP A 1051 37.97 -43.39 36.29
C ASP A 1051 38.62 -44.13 37.46
N PRO A 1052 38.17 -45.37 37.77
CA PRO A 1052 38.84 -46.18 38.77
C PRO A 1052 40.26 -46.47 38.28
N ALA A 1053 41.24 -46.12 39.11
CA ALA A 1053 42.65 -46.41 38.86
C ALA A 1053 42.85 -47.89 38.48
N PRO A 1054 43.73 -48.21 37.53
CA PRO A 1054 43.99 -49.58 37.16
C PRO A 1054 44.64 -50.30 38.36
N THR A 1055 43.95 -51.32 38.88
CA THR A 1055 44.58 -52.32 39.75
C THR A 1055 45.61 -53.11 38.94
N ALA A 1056 46.79 -53.27 39.55
CA ALA A 1056 48.00 -53.90 39.02
C ALA A 1056 47.82 -55.31 38.46
#